data_AF-A0AAP6JGZ5-F1
#
_entry.id   AF-A0AAP6JGZ5-F1
#
_cell.length_a   1.000
_cell.length_b   1.000
_cell.length_c   1.000
_cell.angle_alpha   90.00
_cell.angle_beta   90.00
_cell.angle_gamma   90.00
#
_symmetry.space_group_name_H-M   'P 1'
#
loop_
_entity.id
_entity.type
_entity.pdbx_description
1 polymer ?
#
loop_
_entity_poly.entity_id
_entity_poly.type
_entity_poly.pdbx_seq_one_letter_code
_entity_poly.pdbx_strand_id
1 'polypeptide(L)'
;MALQRTAVFLASRFEEFSRLRALLCERIEAIKYRQIEAIDLNDGRVGHRPPLDECLSAVRRSEFMILLVGETYGGKAPGEDHSFTELEYREAMKTENCRVLPFFIGSSYADGNIQYSDDPVFSAWQKELQDNHTVGFLDPSRPEEELADEIFQWLDKAHWEFHEEGAAHQTGEGEEDWDDSPDTTVRGINEQDIDHFDKFSETHDINLTTVQVEKMGVEALLRRQISLQALEHREEGRKAMELGFTGEAIHHFKSAIDILPLDVASHYYLAKVYVGSYRKKHFQAAIEHADKAARLYRAEGRRGRAATAHILAARAASGLGRLAEGLEHARTAVQVAGNLGRSHVELARQYALQRKPEKAMEAIEDAIRVFPPSLRQILDDPDFNPIRATIDEFLAKEKAKLSKQIQKLDRIRSSVDQSHTTEAWYHDSVQPAIHMKTSFPRLADMARRKLSETHGAIRELGKRWESRSQELKRAMNVEFADWRLRHEKKMEKVREQAQEKANGLIMHALLAALFAALFIGTGIFLWNGMTSDSVSDEMAMTGVVMLVLLGFGIARSLRSLKSLRQSRDHADETILDLQRLIRERKEELEHMQAGNDKRKKALRAAIQSFEDLLHQFHPAATPYRTLQARRPRGLVRVRTPVDPQKLSEETGKQISFTPIDRARDVLDTPSRSQLFRVKRITDNEIELCR
;
A
#
# COMPACT_ATOMS: atom_id res chain seq x y z
N MET A 1 0.45 22.88 -30.43
CA MET A 1 1.04 22.15 -31.57
C MET A 1 -0.11 21.45 -32.28
N ALA A 2 -0.26 21.62 -33.59
CA ALA A 2 -1.31 20.91 -34.32
C ALA A 2 -0.98 19.41 -34.24
N LEU A 3 -1.83 18.61 -33.59
CA LEU A 3 -1.72 17.16 -33.62
C LEU A 3 -1.80 16.75 -35.10
N GLN A 4 -0.70 16.21 -35.63
CA GLN A 4 -0.71 15.64 -36.98
C GLN A 4 -1.69 14.46 -36.94
N ARG A 5 -2.63 14.44 -37.89
CA ARG A 5 -3.53 13.30 -38.06
C ARG A 5 -2.72 12.14 -38.65
N THR A 6 -2.93 10.95 -38.13
CA THR A 6 -2.36 9.72 -38.68
C THR A 6 -2.96 9.46 -40.06
N ALA A 7 -2.17 9.61 -41.12
CA ALA A 7 -2.65 9.40 -42.49
C ALA A 7 -2.48 7.94 -42.93
N VAL A 8 -3.55 7.35 -43.48
CA VAL A 8 -3.62 5.95 -43.96
C VAL A 8 -3.91 5.95 -45.46
N PHE A 9 -2.94 5.52 -46.27
CA PHE A 9 -3.11 5.41 -47.72
C PHE A 9 -3.75 4.07 -48.09
N LEU A 10 -4.80 4.10 -48.92
CA LEU A 10 -5.43 2.88 -49.46
C LEU A 10 -4.88 2.60 -50.86
N ALA A 11 -4.09 1.54 -50.99
CA ALA A 11 -3.50 1.09 -52.24
C ALA A 11 -4.21 -0.17 -52.74
N SER A 12 -4.77 -0.12 -53.94
CA SER A 12 -5.25 -1.31 -54.66
C SER A 12 -5.34 -1.02 -56.16
N ARG A 13 -5.69 -2.02 -56.96
CA ARG A 13 -6.01 -1.81 -58.37
C ARG A 13 -7.27 -0.94 -58.49
N PHE A 14 -7.30 -0.01 -59.47
CA PHE A 14 -8.30 1.07 -59.57
C PHE A 14 -9.77 0.64 -59.38
N GLU A 15 -10.29 -0.28 -60.20
CA GLU A 15 -11.69 -0.74 -60.11
C GLU A 15 -11.89 -1.86 -59.06
N GLU A 16 -10.82 -2.61 -58.80
CA GLU A 16 -10.84 -3.76 -57.91
C GLU A 16 -10.91 -3.27 -56.45
N PHE A 17 -11.89 -3.78 -55.70
CA PHE A 17 -12.15 -3.41 -54.29
C PHE A 17 -12.67 -1.98 -54.06
N SER A 18 -13.22 -1.30 -55.06
CA SER A 18 -13.77 0.07 -54.90
C SER A 18 -14.78 0.22 -53.75
N ARG A 19 -15.73 -0.73 -53.61
CA ARG A 19 -16.69 -0.73 -52.50
C ARG A 19 -16.03 -1.03 -51.15
N LEU A 20 -15.11 -1.99 -51.10
CA LEU A 20 -14.33 -2.29 -49.89
C LEU A 20 -13.48 -1.09 -49.44
N ARG A 21 -12.84 -0.35 -50.36
CA ARG A 21 -12.12 0.89 -50.04
C ARG A 21 -13.06 1.96 -49.46
N ALA A 22 -14.24 2.14 -50.05
CA ALA A 22 -15.24 3.07 -49.52
C ALA A 22 -15.68 2.71 -48.09
N LEU A 23 -15.94 1.42 -47.83
CA LEU A 23 -16.24 0.92 -46.48
C LEU A 23 -15.08 1.17 -45.51
N LEU A 24 -13.83 0.94 -45.93
CA LEU A 24 -12.66 1.23 -45.11
C LEU A 24 -12.53 2.72 -44.77
N CYS A 25 -12.73 3.62 -45.73
CA CYS A 25 -12.76 5.06 -45.48
C CYS A 25 -13.82 5.41 -44.43
N GLU A 26 -15.06 4.91 -44.58
CA GLU A 26 -16.14 5.14 -43.62
C GLU A 26 -15.77 4.64 -42.21
N ARG A 27 -15.17 3.46 -42.11
CA ARG A 27 -14.77 2.87 -40.81
C ARG A 27 -13.62 3.65 -40.16
N ILE A 28 -12.61 4.06 -40.93
CA ILE A 28 -11.48 4.84 -40.43
C ILE A 28 -11.95 6.22 -39.94
N GLU A 29 -12.78 6.91 -40.73
CA GLU A 29 -13.26 8.26 -40.40
C GLU A 29 -14.32 8.28 -39.30
N ALA A 30 -15.04 7.17 -39.08
CA ALA A 30 -16.00 7.06 -37.99
C ALA A 30 -15.34 7.21 -36.61
N ILE A 31 -14.05 6.89 -36.47
CA ILE A 31 -13.32 6.93 -35.20
C ILE A 31 -12.71 8.32 -34.96
N LYS A 32 -13.58 9.29 -34.66
CA LYS A 32 -13.19 10.71 -34.48
C LYS A 32 -12.17 10.97 -33.38
N TYR A 33 -12.04 10.08 -32.39
CA TYR A 33 -11.15 10.30 -31.23
C TYR A 33 -9.69 9.90 -31.50
N ARG A 34 -9.39 9.10 -32.54
CA ARG A 34 -8.02 8.66 -32.86
C ARG A 34 -7.29 9.54 -33.88
N GLN A 35 -7.97 10.56 -34.44
CA GLN A 35 -7.38 11.50 -35.41
C GLN A 35 -6.73 10.81 -36.62
N ILE A 36 -7.34 9.73 -37.11
CA ILE A 36 -6.88 8.99 -38.29
C ILE A 36 -7.62 9.52 -39.52
N GLU A 37 -6.92 9.66 -40.64
CA GLU A 37 -7.46 10.12 -41.92
C GLU A 37 -7.16 9.09 -43.00
N ALA A 38 -8.18 8.66 -43.73
CA ALA A 38 -8.04 7.78 -44.88
C ALA A 38 -7.76 8.60 -46.15
N ILE A 39 -6.80 8.17 -46.95
CA ILE A 39 -6.47 8.75 -48.25
C ILE A 39 -6.75 7.69 -49.32
N ASP A 40 -7.86 7.87 -50.04
CA ASP A 40 -8.18 7.14 -51.27
C ASP A 40 -8.22 8.14 -52.44
N LEU A 41 -7.24 8.06 -53.34
CA LEU A 41 -7.14 8.92 -54.51
C LEU A 41 -7.89 8.37 -55.72
N ASN A 42 -8.61 7.25 -55.57
CA ASN A 42 -9.51 6.71 -56.59
C ASN A 42 -10.90 7.37 -56.53
N ASP A 43 -10.98 8.65 -56.16
CA ASP A 43 -12.21 9.41 -55.98
C ASP A 43 -12.70 10.11 -57.27
N GLY A 44 -11.95 9.93 -58.37
CA GLY A 44 -12.26 10.50 -59.69
C GLY A 44 -12.10 12.01 -59.77
N ARG A 45 -11.49 12.66 -58.77
CA ARG A 45 -11.25 14.11 -58.79
C ARG A 45 -10.05 14.46 -59.66
N VAL A 46 -10.15 15.59 -60.35
CA VAL A 46 -9.08 16.08 -61.23
C VAL A 46 -8.07 16.88 -60.40
N GLY A 47 -6.89 16.29 -60.23
CA GLY A 47 -5.72 16.95 -59.64
C GLY A 47 -5.01 17.88 -60.64
N HIS A 48 -4.20 18.80 -60.10
CA HIS A 48 -3.32 19.68 -60.89
C HIS A 48 -1.95 19.02 -61.19
N ARG A 49 -1.70 17.84 -60.60
CA ARG A 49 -0.49 17.03 -60.81
C ARG A 49 -0.83 15.78 -61.61
N PRO A 50 0.16 15.14 -62.27
CA PRO A 50 -0.02 13.81 -62.81
C PRO A 50 -0.53 12.84 -61.72
N PRO A 51 -1.47 11.93 -62.03
CA PRO A 51 -2.05 11.03 -61.03
C PRO A 51 -1.03 10.23 -60.23
N LEU A 52 0.02 9.72 -60.91
CA LEU A 52 1.10 8.98 -60.25
C LEU A 52 1.84 9.87 -59.23
N ASP A 53 2.21 11.10 -59.58
CA ASP A 53 2.91 12.00 -58.67
C ASP A 53 2.09 12.35 -57.42
N GLU A 54 0.76 12.43 -57.57
CA GLU A 54 -0.16 12.66 -56.48
C GLU A 54 -0.23 11.44 -55.54
N CYS A 55 -0.35 10.23 -56.08
CA CYS A 55 -0.26 8.97 -55.32
C CYS A 55 1.05 8.87 -54.54
N LEU A 56 2.19 9.03 -55.22
CA LEU A 56 3.51 8.94 -54.57
C LEU A 56 3.68 10.02 -53.49
N SER A 57 3.15 11.22 -53.71
CA SER A 57 3.18 12.30 -52.72
C SER A 57 2.29 12.00 -51.51
N ALA A 58 1.15 11.34 -51.70
CA ALA A 58 0.28 10.90 -50.62
C ALA A 58 0.94 9.81 -49.78
N VAL A 59 1.50 8.78 -50.42
CA VAL A 59 2.24 7.70 -49.74
C VAL A 59 3.35 8.25 -48.85
N ARG A 60 4.14 9.23 -49.32
CA ARG A 60 5.21 9.85 -48.52
C ARG A 60 4.74 10.53 -47.23
N ARG A 61 3.47 10.95 -47.17
CA ARG A 61 2.88 11.63 -46.00
C ARG A 61 2.10 10.67 -45.10
N SER A 62 1.95 9.42 -45.51
CA SER A 62 1.17 8.41 -44.78
C SER A 62 2.05 7.61 -43.83
N GLU A 63 1.57 7.44 -42.60
CA GLU A 63 2.20 6.58 -41.60
C GLU A 63 1.85 5.10 -41.86
N PHE A 64 0.67 4.85 -42.43
CA PHE A 64 0.20 3.51 -42.77
C PHE A 64 -0.22 3.43 -44.24
N MET A 65 0.01 2.26 -44.84
CA MET A 65 -0.53 1.88 -46.13
C MET A 65 -1.31 0.58 -45.97
N ILE A 66 -2.58 0.57 -46.33
CA ILE A 66 -3.34 -0.67 -46.53
C ILE A 66 -3.21 -1.05 -47.98
N LEU A 67 -2.58 -2.20 -48.25
CA LEU A 67 -2.33 -2.70 -49.59
C LEU A 67 -3.25 -3.90 -49.86
N LEU A 68 -4.24 -3.72 -50.74
CA LEU A 68 -5.16 -4.79 -51.14
C LEU A 68 -4.64 -5.45 -52.42
N VAL A 69 -4.36 -6.75 -52.35
CA VAL A 69 -3.76 -7.54 -53.42
C VAL A 69 -4.77 -8.59 -53.89
N GLY A 70 -5.24 -8.45 -55.13
CA GLY A 70 -6.15 -9.39 -55.78
C GLY A 70 -5.45 -10.59 -56.41
N GLU A 71 -6.13 -11.24 -57.37
CA GLU A 71 -5.60 -12.39 -58.10
C GLU A 71 -4.85 -12.02 -59.39
N THR A 72 -4.85 -10.74 -59.77
CA THR A 72 -4.26 -10.27 -61.03
C THR A 72 -3.34 -9.07 -60.83
N TYR A 73 -2.31 -8.97 -61.68
CA TYR A 73 -1.38 -7.85 -61.67
C TYR A 73 -2.01 -6.58 -62.27
N GLY A 74 -1.70 -5.43 -61.67
CA GLY A 74 -2.21 -4.14 -62.10
C GLY A 74 -1.65 -3.68 -63.46
N GLY A 75 -2.35 -2.75 -64.11
CA GLY A 75 -1.85 -2.12 -65.34
C GLY A 75 -0.59 -1.29 -65.06
N LYS A 76 0.40 -1.36 -65.97
CA LYS A 76 1.64 -0.58 -65.89
C LYS A 76 1.37 0.92 -65.99
N ALA A 77 2.07 1.71 -65.19
CA ALA A 77 1.97 3.17 -65.29
C ALA A 77 2.62 3.66 -66.60
N PRO A 78 2.11 4.74 -67.22
CA PRO A 78 2.67 5.26 -68.46
C PRO A 78 4.16 5.61 -68.32
N GLY A 79 5.01 4.95 -69.10
CA GLY A 79 6.47 5.16 -69.07
C GLY A 79 7.22 4.39 -67.98
N GLU A 80 6.55 3.52 -67.23
CA GLU A 80 7.12 2.75 -66.13
C GLU A 80 7.02 1.24 -66.39
N ASP A 81 7.93 0.48 -65.78
CA ASP A 81 7.95 -1.00 -65.91
C ASP A 81 6.97 -1.71 -64.97
N HIS A 82 6.48 -1.00 -63.94
CA HIS A 82 5.67 -1.52 -62.84
C HIS A 82 4.24 -0.94 -62.85
N SER A 83 3.33 -1.65 -62.19
CA SER A 83 1.96 -1.18 -61.96
C SER A 83 1.91 0.01 -60.99
N PHE A 84 0.84 0.81 -61.05
CA PHE A 84 0.61 1.91 -60.11
C PHE A 84 0.72 1.46 -58.65
N THR A 85 0.03 0.37 -58.30
CA THR A 85 0.02 -0.18 -56.94
C THR A 85 1.39 -0.67 -56.49
N GLU A 86 2.19 -1.26 -57.40
CA GLU A 86 3.57 -1.63 -57.07
C GLU A 86 4.48 -0.42 -56.89
N LEU A 87 4.30 0.64 -57.70
CA LEU A 87 5.06 1.89 -57.53
C LEU A 87 4.74 2.58 -56.21
N GLU A 88 3.46 2.61 -55.82
CA GLU A 88 3.00 3.09 -54.52
C GLU A 88 3.67 2.29 -53.38
N TYR A 89 3.62 0.95 -53.45
CA TYR A 89 4.31 0.08 -52.50
C TYR A 89 5.82 0.37 -52.43
N ARG A 90 6.49 0.45 -53.58
CA ARG A 90 7.93 0.72 -53.64
C ARG A 90 8.27 2.07 -53.02
N GLU A 91 7.42 3.07 -53.19
CA GLU A 91 7.58 4.38 -52.55
C GLU A 91 7.43 4.28 -51.02
N ALA A 92 6.45 3.54 -50.52
CA ALA A 92 6.30 3.28 -49.08
C ALA A 92 7.51 2.53 -48.50
N MET A 93 8.18 1.70 -49.30
CA MET A 93 9.37 0.97 -48.89
C MET A 93 10.65 1.81 -48.92
N LYS A 94 10.69 2.93 -49.67
CA LYS A 94 11.87 3.83 -49.74
C LYS A 94 12.13 4.51 -48.39
N THR A 95 11.08 4.87 -47.67
CA THR A 95 11.19 5.38 -46.31
C THR A 95 10.87 4.26 -45.32
N GLU A 96 11.52 4.26 -44.17
CA GLU A 96 11.16 3.34 -43.07
C GLU A 96 9.96 3.89 -42.25
N ASN A 97 9.35 5.01 -42.71
CA ASN A 97 8.34 5.77 -41.98
C ASN A 97 6.90 5.34 -42.31
N CYS A 98 6.68 4.60 -43.40
CA CYS A 98 5.38 4.04 -43.75
C CYS A 98 5.32 2.54 -43.41
N ARG A 99 4.34 2.15 -42.60
CA ARG A 99 4.02 0.75 -42.27
C ARG A 99 3.01 0.20 -43.27
N VAL A 100 3.40 -0.83 -44.01
CA VAL A 100 2.55 -1.47 -45.02
C VAL A 100 1.82 -2.66 -44.41
N LEU A 101 0.50 -2.72 -44.61
CA LEU A 101 -0.39 -3.79 -44.19
C LEU A 101 -0.98 -4.46 -45.46
N PRO A 102 -0.33 -5.52 -45.98
CA PRO A 102 -0.80 -6.22 -47.17
C PRO A 102 -1.89 -7.25 -46.87
N PHE A 103 -2.98 -7.22 -47.64
CA PHE A 103 -4.10 -8.16 -47.58
C PHE A 103 -4.32 -8.81 -48.95
N PHE A 104 -4.17 -10.13 -48.98
CA PHE A 104 -4.43 -10.96 -50.15
C PHE A 104 -5.90 -11.38 -50.16
N ILE A 105 -6.64 -10.94 -51.19
CA ILE A 105 -8.08 -11.17 -51.36
C ILE A 105 -8.31 -11.95 -52.64
N GLY A 106 -8.83 -13.18 -52.53
CA GLY A 106 -8.97 -14.06 -53.68
C GLY A 106 -9.18 -15.52 -53.31
N SER A 107 -9.78 -16.29 -54.21
CA SER A 107 -10.01 -17.72 -54.03
C SER A 107 -8.70 -18.49 -53.89
N SER A 108 -7.67 -18.03 -54.59
CA SER A 108 -6.30 -18.55 -54.57
C SER A 108 -5.59 -18.39 -53.22
N TYR A 109 -6.19 -17.63 -52.29
CA TYR A 109 -5.60 -17.31 -50.98
C TYR A 109 -6.41 -17.86 -49.80
N ALA A 110 -7.52 -18.56 -50.06
CA ALA A 110 -8.46 -19.01 -49.03
C ALA A 110 -7.84 -19.97 -47.99
N ASP A 111 -6.83 -20.74 -48.38
CA ASP A 111 -6.13 -21.68 -47.50
C ASP A 111 -5.07 -21.03 -46.59
N GLY A 112 -5.02 -19.69 -46.54
CA GLY A 112 -4.05 -18.95 -45.73
C GLY A 112 -2.61 -19.04 -46.25
N ASN A 113 -2.46 -19.33 -47.55
CA ASN A 113 -1.17 -19.36 -48.24
C ASN A 113 -1.30 -18.65 -49.58
N ILE A 114 -0.19 -18.06 -50.05
CA ILE A 114 -0.15 -17.45 -51.38
C ILE A 114 0.05 -18.56 -52.41
N GLN A 115 -1.00 -18.87 -53.18
CA GLN A 115 -0.82 -19.54 -54.46
C GLN A 115 -0.31 -18.51 -55.46
N TYR A 116 0.97 -18.61 -55.82
CA TYR A 116 1.61 -17.61 -56.67
C TYR A 116 1.01 -17.62 -58.08
N SER A 117 0.89 -16.43 -58.66
CA SER A 117 0.43 -16.25 -60.03
C SER A 117 1.38 -16.89 -61.05
N ASP A 118 0.83 -17.28 -62.19
CA ASP A 118 1.61 -17.73 -63.36
C ASP A 118 2.36 -16.57 -64.04
N ASP A 119 1.95 -15.31 -63.80
CA ASP A 119 2.69 -14.13 -64.25
C ASP A 119 4.00 -14.01 -63.46
N PRO A 120 5.18 -14.10 -64.12
CA PRO A 120 6.46 -14.04 -63.44
C PRO A 120 6.69 -12.72 -62.67
N VAL A 121 6.18 -11.59 -63.19
CA VAL A 121 6.33 -10.28 -62.54
C VAL A 121 5.50 -10.27 -61.27
N PHE A 122 4.24 -10.73 -61.35
CA PHE A 122 3.36 -10.75 -60.19
C PHE A 122 3.84 -11.75 -59.14
N SER A 123 4.21 -12.96 -59.56
CA SER A 123 4.75 -14.01 -58.68
C SER A 123 5.97 -13.53 -57.90
N ALA A 124 6.88 -12.78 -58.55
CA ALA A 124 8.04 -12.19 -57.89
C ALA A 124 7.63 -11.15 -56.84
N TRP A 125 6.68 -10.27 -57.16
CA TRP A 125 6.18 -9.27 -56.23
C TRP A 125 5.41 -9.89 -55.05
N GLN A 126 4.60 -10.93 -55.28
CA GLN A 126 3.92 -11.68 -54.22
C GLN A 126 4.91 -12.30 -53.21
N LYS A 127 6.04 -12.83 -53.69
CA LYS A 127 7.13 -13.33 -52.81
C LYS A 127 7.76 -12.19 -52.01
N GLU A 128 8.06 -11.06 -52.68
CA GLU A 128 8.60 -9.87 -52.02
C GLU A 128 7.68 -9.38 -50.88
N LEU A 129 6.37 -9.37 -51.10
CA LEU A 129 5.38 -9.02 -50.07
C LEU A 129 5.39 -9.99 -48.89
N GLN A 130 5.44 -11.30 -49.14
CA GLN A 130 5.45 -12.34 -48.10
C GLN A 130 6.74 -12.36 -47.26
N ASP A 131 7.86 -12.01 -47.87
CA ASP A 131 9.16 -11.98 -47.20
C ASP A 131 9.33 -10.73 -46.34
N ASN A 132 8.82 -9.58 -46.81
CA ASN A 132 8.97 -8.31 -46.13
C ASN A 132 7.94 -8.09 -45.01
N HIS A 133 6.73 -8.65 -45.15
CA HIS A 133 5.57 -8.29 -44.34
C HIS A 133 4.86 -9.50 -43.74
N THR A 134 4.11 -9.26 -42.68
CA THR A 134 3.06 -10.17 -42.23
C THR A 134 1.82 -9.90 -43.08
N VAL A 135 1.36 -10.92 -43.80
CA VAL A 135 0.27 -10.81 -44.78
C VAL A 135 -1.05 -11.26 -44.18
N GLY A 136 -2.14 -10.54 -44.47
CA GLY A 136 -3.50 -10.97 -44.19
C GLY A 136 -4.07 -11.76 -45.38
N PHE A 137 -4.88 -12.78 -45.09
CA PHE A 137 -5.57 -13.59 -46.10
C PHE A 137 -7.07 -13.46 -45.89
N LEU A 138 -7.78 -13.02 -46.92
CA LEU A 138 -9.20 -12.70 -46.85
C LEU A 138 -9.99 -13.48 -47.91
N ASP A 139 -11.01 -14.20 -47.45
CA ASP A 139 -11.91 -14.97 -48.30
C ASP A 139 -12.89 -14.03 -49.02
N PRO A 140 -12.88 -13.97 -50.37
CA PRO A 140 -13.74 -13.08 -51.14
C PRO A 140 -15.23 -13.50 -51.10
N SER A 141 -15.56 -14.69 -50.61
CA SER A 141 -16.96 -15.13 -50.45
C SER A 141 -17.67 -14.45 -49.27
N ARG A 142 -16.91 -13.86 -48.34
CA ARG A 142 -17.45 -13.13 -47.19
C ARG A 142 -17.96 -11.75 -47.60
N PRO A 143 -18.98 -11.20 -46.89
CA PRO A 143 -19.43 -9.83 -47.11
C PRO A 143 -18.28 -8.83 -46.95
N GLU A 144 -18.20 -7.84 -47.86
CA GLU A 144 -17.14 -6.82 -47.82
C GLU A 144 -17.15 -6.00 -46.52
N GLU A 145 -18.30 -5.85 -45.86
CA GLU A 145 -18.41 -5.21 -44.56
C GLU A 145 -17.61 -5.95 -43.48
N GLU A 146 -17.62 -7.28 -43.51
CA GLU A 146 -16.83 -8.10 -42.58
C GLU A 146 -15.33 -8.02 -42.89
N LEU A 147 -14.97 -7.99 -44.18
CA LEU A 147 -13.58 -7.82 -44.61
C LEU A 147 -13.03 -6.45 -44.19
N ALA A 148 -13.85 -5.40 -44.34
CA ALA A 148 -13.51 -4.05 -43.89
C ALA A 148 -13.29 -4.01 -42.37
N ASP A 149 -14.16 -4.67 -41.59
CA ASP A 149 -14.03 -4.76 -40.13
C ASP A 149 -12.75 -5.50 -39.71
N GLU A 150 -12.36 -6.56 -40.42
CA GLU A 150 -11.14 -7.31 -40.15
C GLU A 150 -9.87 -6.50 -40.48
N ILE A 151 -9.81 -5.88 -41.67
CA ILE A 151 -8.71 -4.99 -42.06
C ILE A 151 -8.60 -3.82 -41.08
N PHE A 152 -9.74 -3.24 -40.69
CA PHE A 152 -9.77 -2.15 -39.72
C PHE A 152 -9.21 -2.59 -38.37
N GLN A 153 -9.51 -3.79 -37.88
CA GLN A 153 -8.93 -4.32 -36.64
C GLN A 153 -7.40 -4.45 -36.72
N TRP A 154 -6.87 -4.87 -37.88
CA TRP A 154 -5.41 -4.91 -38.09
C TRP A 154 -4.80 -3.52 -38.08
N LEU A 155 -5.44 -2.54 -38.74
CA LEU A 155 -5.02 -1.14 -38.68
C LEU A 155 -5.07 -0.61 -37.24
N ASP A 156 -6.15 -0.89 -36.51
CA ASP A 156 -6.35 -0.41 -35.15
C ASP A 156 -5.28 -0.96 -34.20
N LYS A 157 -4.95 -2.24 -34.36
CA LYS A 157 -3.81 -2.88 -33.69
C LYS A 157 -2.49 -2.22 -34.07
N ALA A 158 -2.23 -2.05 -35.36
CA ALA A 158 -1.00 -1.45 -35.85
C ALA A 158 -0.80 -0.01 -35.34
N HIS A 159 -1.88 0.76 -35.34
CA HIS A 159 -1.93 2.12 -34.80
C HIS A 159 -1.73 2.13 -33.28
N TRP A 160 -2.40 1.24 -32.55
CA TRP A 160 -2.22 1.10 -31.10
C TRP A 160 -0.77 0.75 -30.75
N GLU A 161 -0.16 -0.22 -31.44
CA GLU A 161 1.24 -0.61 -31.20
C GLU A 161 2.22 0.54 -31.51
N PHE A 162 2.02 1.22 -32.64
CA PHE A 162 2.85 2.35 -33.07
C PHE A 162 2.82 3.50 -32.05
N HIS A 163 1.61 3.84 -31.57
CA HIS A 163 1.43 4.93 -30.61
C HIS A 163 1.69 4.49 -29.16
N GLU A 164 1.47 3.26 -28.71
CA GLU A 164 1.89 2.83 -27.35
C GLU A 164 3.40 2.76 -27.22
N GLU A 165 4.11 2.40 -28.30
CA GLU A 165 5.56 2.35 -28.29
C GLU A 165 6.18 3.76 -28.40
N GLY A 166 5.52 4.69 -29.11
CA GLY A 166 5.91 6.10 -29.21
C GLY A 166 5.44 7.03 -28.07
N ALA A 167 4.24 6.83 -27.53
CA ALA A 167 3.56 7.74 -26.59
C ALA A 167 3.89 7.52 -25.11
N ALA A 168 4.96 6.78 -24.80
CA ALA A 168 5.54 6.76 -23.46
C ALA A 168 5.98 8.17 -22.98
N HIS A 169 5.88 9.21 -23.80
CA HIS A 169 6.29 10.59 -23.47
C HIS A 169 5.17 11.65 -23.55
N GLN A 170 3.90 11.29 -23.73
CA GLN A 170 2.80 12.28 -23.70
C GLN A 170 1.57 11.80 -22.92
N THR A 171 1.71 11.74 -21.59
CA THR A 171 0.59 12.04 -20.68
C THR A 171 1.10 12.99 -19.60
N GLY A 172 1.39 14.23 -20.01
CA GLY A 172 1.55 15.39 -19.13
C GLY A 172 0.22 15.96 -18.64
N GLU A 173 -0.80 15.12 -18.44
CA GLU A 173 -2.08 15.53 -17.84
C GLU A 173 -2.39 14.59 -16.69
N GLY A 174 -1.82 14.94 -15.52
CA GLY A 174 -1.99 14.19 -14.29
C GLY A 174 -0.79 14.26 -13.33
N GLU A 175 -0.10 15.40 -13.25
CA GLU A 175 0.59 15.77 -12.01
C GLU A 175 -0.49 15.97 -10.92
N GLU A 176 -1.01 14.87 -10.38
CA GLU A 176 -1.53 14.90 -9.01
C GLU A 176 -0.35 14.56 -8.11
N ASP A 177 0.05 15.54 -7.29
CA ASP A 177 0.89 15.38 -6.10
C ASP A 177 0.39 14.19 -5.26
N TRP A 178 0.93 12.99 -5.50
CA TRP A 178 0.72 11.82 -4.66
C TRP A 178 1.79 11.79 -3.57
N ASP A 179 1.57 12.64 -2.56
CA ASP A 179 2.07 12.62 -1.18
C ASP A 179 3.24 11.65 -0.87
N ASP A 180 4.37 12.26 -0.50
CA ASP A 180 5.64 11.69 -0.02
C ASP A 180 5.47 10.99 1.35
N SER A 181 4.58 10.00 1.42
CA SER A 181 4.48 9.11 2.58
C SER A 181 5.36 7.87 2.36
N PRO A 182 6.38 7.63 3.20
CA PRO A 182 7.36 6.55 3.02
C PRO A 182 6.82 5.14 3.33
N ASP A 183 5.51 4.96 3.46
CA ASP A 183 4.89 3.71 3.95
C ASP A 183 3.88 3.10 2.94
N THR A 184 4.30 2.93 1.67
CA THR A 184 3.58 2.09 0.70
C THR A 184 4.47 0.97 0.19
N THR A 185 4.49 -0.14 0.93
CA THR A 185 5.23 -1.37 0.61
C THR A 185 4.71 -2.17 -0.59
N VAL A 186 3.83 -1.58 -1.43
CA VAL A 186 3.34 -2.18 -2.68
C VAL A 186 3.09 -1.08 -3.72
N ARG A 187 4.15 -0.49 -4.29
CA ARG A 187 4.03 0.31 -5.53
C ARG A 187 4.58 -0.53 -6.68
N GLY A 188 3.71 -0.95 -7.60
CA GLY A 188 4.15 -1.43 -8.91
C GLY A 188 4.81 -0.29 -9.67
N ILE A 189 5.93 -0.57 -10.32
CA ILE A 189 6.70 0.41 -11.09
C ILE A 189 6.21 0.36 -12.54
N ASN A 190 6.01 1.51 -13.18
CA ASN A 190 5.71 1.59 -14.62
C ASN A 190 6.97 1.93 -15.45
N GLU A 191 6.91 1.85 -16.78
CA GLU A 191 8.09 2.16 -17.64
C GLU A 191 8.46 3.65 -17.61
N GLN A 192 7.50 4.56 -17.44
CA GLN A 192 7.78 6.01 -17.36
C GLN A 192 8.58 6.34 -16.09
N ASP A 193 8.30 5.67 -14.97
CA ASP A 193 9.07 5.79 -13.74
C ASP A 193 10.52 5.35 -14.01
N ILE A 194 10.70 4.22 -14.70
CA ILE A 194 12.02 3.71 -15.10
C ILE A 194 12.74 4.71 -16.03
N ASP A 195 12.06 5.23 -17.05
CA ASP A 195 12.58 6.25 -17.97
C ASP A 195 13.01 7.52 -17.24
N HIS A 196 12.22 7.97 -16.27
CA HIS A 196 12.53 9.15 -15.47
C HIS A 196 13.78 8.94 -14.61
N PHE A 197 13.87 7.81 -13.90
CA PHE A 197 15.04 7.47 -13.09
C PHE A 197 16.32 7.34 -13.92
N ASP A 198 16.23 6.75 -15.11
CA ASP A 198 17.39 6.61 -16.00
C ASP A 198 17.86 7.95 -16.55
N LYS A 199 16.94 8.83 -17.00
CA LYS A 199 17.30 10.20 -17.44
C LYS A 199 18.01 10.97 -16.32
N PHE A 200 17.55 10.84 -15.08
CA PHE A 200 18.19 11.47 -13.93
C PHE A 200 19.60 10.92 -13.65
N SER A 201 19.79 9.60 -13.73
CA SER A 201 21.09 8.95 -13.55
C SER A 201 22.09 9.34 -14.65
N GLU A 202 21.66 9.33 -15.91
CA GLU A 202 22.54 9.57 -17.06
C GLU A 202 22.98 11.04 -17.15
N THR A 203 22.07 11.98 -16.87
CA THR A 203 22.41 13.41 -16.84
C THR A 203 23.39 13.77 -15.71
N HIS A 204 23.42 12.99 -14.62
CA HIS A 204 24.40 13.18 -13.55
C HIS A 204 25.82 12.74 -13.95
N ASP A 205 25.96 11.65 -14.70
CA ASP A 205 27.29 11.13 -15.09
C ASP A 205 28.01 12.01 -16.13
N ILE A 206 27.26 12.83 -16.88
CA ILE A 206 27.81 13.70 -17.95
C ILE A 206 28.18 15.09 -17.41
N ASN A 207 27.52 15.55 -16.34
CA ASN A 207 27.71 16.88 -15.75
C ASN A 207 28.94 16.93 -14.82
N LEU A 208 30.14 16.85 -15.42
CA LEU A 208 31.38 17.21 -14.74
C LEU A 208 31.61 18.73 -14.84
N THR A 209 31.96 19.36 -13.72
CA THR A 209 32.35 20.78 -13.67
C THR A 209 33.63 21.04 -14.47
N THR A 210 33.83 22.27 -14.97
CA THR A 210 35.01 22.70 -15.74
C THR A 210 36.35 22.32 -15.07
N VAL A 211 36.39 22.36 -13.74
CA VAL A 211 37.57 22.02 -12.90
C VAL A 211 37.94 20.53 -12.96
N GLN A 212 36.98 19.64 -13.25
CA GLN A 212 37.24 18.21 -13.36
C GLN A 212 37.81 17.83 -14.74
N VAL A 213 37.47 18.57 -15.79
CA VAL A 213 37.96 18.34 -17.16
C VAL A 213 39.45 18.66 -17.27
N GLU A 214 39.90 19.75 -16.66
CA GLU A 214 41.31 20.19 -16.67
C GLU A 214 42.27 19.21 -15.98
N LYS A 215 41.74 18.31 -15.14
CA LYS A 215 42.52 17.29 -14.42
C LYS A 215 42.51 15.92 -15.12
N MET A 216 41.80 15.75 -16.23
CA MET A 216 41.71 14.49 -16.95
C MET A 216 42.92 14.30 -17.87
N GLY A 217 43.50 13.08 -17.88
CA GLY A 217 44.50 12.70 -18.87
C GLY A 217 43.93 12.61 -20.29
N VAL A 218 44.80 12.68 -21.31
CA VAL A 218 44.42 12.66 -22.74
C VAL A 218 43.58 11.44 -23.10
N GLU A 219 43.90 10.26 -22.56
CA GLU A 219 43.12 9.04 -22.80
C GLU A 219 41.68 9.14 -22.25
N ALA A 220 41.52 9.73 -21.06
CA ALA A 220 40.21 9.91 -20.45
C ALA A 220 39.36 10.95 -21.22
N LEU A 221 40.01 11.97 -21.79
CA LEU A 221 39.36 12.95 -22.68
C LEU A 221 38.89 12.30 -23.98
N LEU A 222 39.72 11.47 -24.63
CA LEU A 222 39.33 10.75 -25.85
C LEU A 222 38.18 9.77 -25.61
N ARG A 223 38.24 8.98 -24.52
CA ARG A 223 37.13 8.10 -24.13
C ARG A 223 35.83 8.88 -23.90
N ARG A 224 35.93 10.03 -23.21
CA ARG A 224 34.79 10.92 -22.99
C ARG A 224 34.22 11.47 -24.30
N GLN A 225 35.08 11.88 -25.24
CA GLN A 225 34.63 12.37 -26.54
C GLN A 225 33.86 11.30 -27.32
N ILE A 226 34.36 10.06 -27.33
CA ILE A 226 33.68 8.91 -27.97
C ILE A 226 32.32 8.66 -27.30
N SER A 227 32.26 8.67 -25.96
CA SER A 227 31.01 8.51 -25.22
C SER A 227 30.00 9.63 -25.52
N LEU A 228 30.46 10.88 -25.64
CA LEU A 228 29.61 12.02 -25.99
C LEU A 228 29.06 11.90 -27.42
N GLN A 229 29.88 11.46 -28.37
CA GLN A 229 29.42 11.26 -29.75
C GLN A 229 28.35 10.17 -29.86
N ALA A 230 28.53 9.04 -29.16
CA ALA A 230 27.51 7.99 -29.10
C ALA A 230 26.21 8.49 -28.45
N LEU A 231 26.33 9.27 -27.37
CA LEU A 231 25.20 9.90 -26.70
C LEU A 231 24.42 10.86 -27.61
N GLU A 232 25.12 11.72 -28.35
CA GLU A 232 24.48 12.66 -29.29
C GLU A 232 23.66 11.92 -30.34
N HIS A 233 24.23 10.85 -30.93
CA HIS A 233 23.48 9.99 -31.84
C HIS A 233 22.27 9.35 -31.15
N ARG A 234 22.41 8.84 -29.93
CA ARG A 234 21.29 8.25 -29.18
C ARG A 234 20.17 9.26 -28.93
N GLU A 235 20.49 10.50 -28.54
CA GLU A 235 19.50 11.55 -28.31
C GLU A 235 18.79 11.99 -29.60
N GLU A 236 19.53 12.15 -30.70
CA GLU A 236 18.92 12.47 -31.99
C GLU A 236 18.05 11.31 -32.49
N GLY A 237 18.48 10.06 -32.28
CA GLY A 237 17.70 8.86 -32.56
C GLY A 237 16.41 8.78 -31.73
N ARG A 238 16.46 9.14 -30.44
CA ARG A 238 15.29 9.19 -29.56
C ARG A 238 14.30 10.26 -30.03
N LYS A 239 14.80 11.44 -30.39
CA LYS A 239 13.99 12.54 -30.94
C LYS A 239 13.35 12.15 -32.28
N ALA A 240 14.11 11.49 -33.16
CA ALA A 240 13.58 10.97 -34.42
C ALA A 240 12.46 9.93 -34.18
N MET A 241 12.66 9.02 -33.23
CA MET A 241 11.64 8.05 -32.81
C MET A 241 10.37 8.73 -32.27
N GLU A 242 10.50 9.76 -31.42
CA GLU A 242 9.37 10.54 -30.89
C GLU A 242 8.60 11.29 -31.98
N LEU A 243 9.28 11.68 -33.06
CA LEU A 243 8.70 12.34 -34.22
C LEU A 243 8.17 11.36 -35.28
N GLY A 244 8.28 10.04 -35.07
CA GLY A 244 7.87 9.02 -36.04
C GLY A 244 8.84 8.81 -37.22
N PHE A 245 10.00 9.47 -37.20
CA PHE A 245 11.07 9.32 -38.20
C PHE A 245 11.87 8.04 -37.93
N THR A 246 11.23 6.91 -38.22
CA THR A 246 11.74 5.55 -37.95
C THR A 246 13.06 5.28 -38.66
N GLY A 247 13.24 5.74 -39.90
CA GLY A 247 14.48 5.53 -40.66
C GLY A 247 15.68 6.24 -40.04
N GLU A 248 15.50 7.51 -39.71
CA GLU A 248 16.47 8.36 -39.03
C GLU A 248 16.82 7.83 -37.63
N ALA A 249 15.81 7.35 -36.89
CA ALA A 249 16.01 6.71 -35.59
C ALA A 249 16.90 5.46 -35.71
N ILE A 250 16.60 4.56 -36.67
CA ILE A 250 17.42 3.37 -36.94
C ILE A 250 18.86 3.76 -37.29
N HIS A 251 19.04 4.76 -38.15
CA HIS A 251 20.36 5.23 -38.54
C HIS A 251 21.18 5.73 -37.33
N HIS A 252 20.58 6.57 -36.51
CA HIS A 252 21.26 7.15 -35.36
C HIS A 252 21.58 6.12 -34.27
N PHE A 253 20.66 5.21 -33.94
CA PHE A 253 20.97 4.15 -32.98
C PHE A 253 22.03 3.18 -33.47
N LYS A 254 22.07 2.85 -34.77
CA LYS A 254 23.18 2.08 -35.36
C LYS A 254 24.50 2.80 -35.23
N SER A 255 24.55 4.09 -35.58
CA SER A 255 25.76 4.91 -35.45
C SER A 255 26.25 4.96 -34.00
N ALA A 256 25.36 5.08 -33.02
CA ALA A 256 25.72 5.03 -31.60
C ALA A 256 26.35 3.68 -31.20
N ILE A 257 25.79 2.56 -31.69
CA ILE A 257 26.32 1.20 -31.45
C ILE A 257 27.66 0.99 -32.16
N ASP A 258 27.83 1.51 -33.37
CA ASP A 258 29.09 1.40 -34.11
C ASP A 258 30.24 2.13 -33.39
N ILE A 259 29.93 3.25 -32.74
CA ILE A 259 30.87 4.01 -31.90
C ILE A 259 31.11 3.31 -30.55
N LEU A 260 30.04 2.87 -29.89
CA LEU A 260 30.07 2.21 -28.59
C LEU A 260 29.28 0.89 -28.62
N PRO A 261 29.91 -0.24 -28.97
CA PRO A 261 29.22 -1.52 -29.16
C PRO A 261 28.56 -2.14 -27.92
N LEU A 262 28.79 -1.56 -26.75
CA LEU A 262 28.19 -1.97 -25.47
C LEU A 262 27.25 -0.91 -24.91
N ASP A 263 26.85 0.08 -25.70
CA ASP A 263 25.81 1.04 -25.31
C ASP A 263 24.45 0.34 -25.18
N VAL A 264 24.08 0.08 -23.93
CA VAL A 264 22.88 -0.68 -23.57
C VAL A 264 21.61 0.01 -24.04
N ALA A 265 21.56 1.33 -23.91
CA ALA A 265 20.38 2.11 -24.26
C ALA A 265 20.17 2.16 -25.77
N SER A 266 21.23 2.31 -26.57
CA SER A 266 21.10 2.26 -28.03
C SER A 266 20.65 0.87 -28.52
N HIS A 267 21.11 -0.22 -27.90
CA HIS A 267 20.57 -1.55 -28.19
C HIS A 267 19.09 -1.68 -27.84
N TYR A 268 18.67 -1.16 -26.68
CA TYR A 268 17.27 -1.15 -26.27
C TYR A 268 16.37 -0.37 -27.23
N TYR A 269 16.74 0.88 -27.52
CA TYR A 269 15.94 1.74 -28.39
C TYR A 269 15.95 1.25 -29.84
N LEU A 270 17.06 0.69 -30.35
CA LEU A 270 17.07 0.08 -31.67
C LEU A 270 16.11 -1.12 -31.75
N ALA A 271 16.10 -1.99 -30.73
CA ALA A 271 15.13 -3.08 -30.65
C ALA A 271 13.69 -2.55 -30.63
N LYS A 272 13.42 -1.50 -29.84
CA LYS A 272 12.11 -0.85 -29.75
C LYS A 272 11.65 -0.31 -31.11
N VAL A 273 12.50 0.42 -31.82
CA VAL A 273 12.19 0.94 -33.15
C VAL A 273 11.97 -0.19 -34.16
N TYR A 274 12.75 -1.28 -34.09
CA TYR A 274 12.55 -2.44 -34.95
C TYR A 274 11.20 -3.13 -34.70
N VAL A 275 10.77 -3.29 -33.44
CA VAL A 275 9.43 -3.80 -33.12
C VAL A 275 8.36 -2.87 -33.69
N GLY A 276 8.46 -1.56 -33.43
CA GLY A 276 7.49 -0.57 -33.90
C GLY A 276 7.41 -0.43 -35.43
N SER A 277 8.52 -0.67 -36.16
CA SER A 277 8.54 -0.64 -37.63
C SER A 277 7.68 -1.75 -38.27
N TYR A 278 7.44 -2.83 -37.53
CA TYR A 278 6.64 -3.99 -37.94
C TYR A 278 7.04 -4.66 -39.27
N ARG A 279 8.30 -4.46 -39.68
CA ARG A 279 8.86 -5.13 -40.85
C ARG A 279 9.42 -6.48 -40.43
N LYS A 280 9.04 -7.53 -41.14
CA LYS A 280 9.41 -8.91 -40.81
C LYS A 280 10.93 -9.09 -40.75
N LYS A 281 11.66 -8.42 -41.65
CA LYS A 281 13.13 -8.36 -41.68
C LYS A 281 13.77 -7.81 -40.39
N HIS A 282 13.07 -6.95 -39.64
CA HIS A 282 13.59 -6.30 -38.44
C HIS A 282 13.35 -7.11 -37.16
N PHE A 283 12.33 -7.96 -37.10
CA PHE A 283 12.00 -8.68 -35.86
C PHE A 283 13.13 -9.59 -35.36
N GLN A 284 13.84 -10.29 -36.24
CA GLN A 284 14.97 -11.13 -35.81
C GLN A 284 16.09 -10.29 -35.20
N ALA A 285 16.44 -9.17 -35.81
CA ALA A 285 17.42 -8.23 -35.27
C ALA A 285 16.93 -7.55 -33.97
N ALA A 286 15.61 -7.32 -33.84
CA ALA A 286 15.00 -6.80 -32.62
C ALA A 286 15.20 -7.75 -31.45
N ILE A 287 14.98 -9.05 -31.64
CA ILE A 287 15.23 -10.08 -30.61
C ILE A 287 16.70 -10.06 -30.18
N GLU A 288 17.63 -10.03 -31.13
CA GLU A 288 19.07 -10.03 -30.84
C GLU A 288 19.50 -8.81 -30.02
N HIS A 289 19.07 -7.61 -30.42
CA HIS A 289 19.38 -6.38 -29.68
C HIS A 289 18.67 -6.31 -28.33
N ALA A 290 17.41 -6.77 -28.25
CA ALA A 290 16.65 -6.85 -27.01
C ALA A 290 17.31 -7.80 -26.01
N ASP A 291 17.73 -8.99 -26.43
CA ASP A 291 18.43 -9.94 -25.57
C ASP A 291 19.79 -9.40 -25.10
N LYS A 292 20.53 -8.71 -25.98
CA LYS A 292 21.79 -8.07 -25.61
C LYS A 292 21.54 -6.96 -24.57
N ALA A 293 20.55 -6.10 -24.79
CA ALA A 293 20.17 -5.06 -23.84
C ALA A 293 19.72 -5.67 -22.49
N ALA A 294 18.92 -6.74 -22.51
CA ALA A 294 18.45 -7.42 -21.30
C ALA A 294 19.62 -7.96 -20.45
N ARG A 295 20.62 -8.58 -21.09
CA ARG A 295 21.82 -9.09 -20.41
C ARG A 295 22.65 -7.96 -19.78
N LEU A 296 22.85 -6.87 -20.52
CA LEU A 296 23.64 -5.73 -20.05
C LEU A 296 22.94 -4.98 -18.91
N TYR A 297 21.65 -4.65 -19.05
CA TYR A 297 20.88 -4.02 -17.98
C TYR A 297 20.81 -4.88 -16.72
N ARG A 298 20.74 -6.21 -16.87
CA ARG A 298 20.80 -7.12 -15.73
C ARG A 298 22.16 -7.07 -15.02
N ALA A 299 23.25 -6.97 -15.77
CA ALA A 299 24.61 -6.82 -15.22
C ALA A 299 24.78 -5.48 -14.47
N GLU A 300 24.10 -4.42 -14.92
CA GLU A 300 24.06 -3.10 -14.26
C GLU A 300 23.08 -3.05 -13.06
N GLY A 301 22.36 -4.13 -12.77
CA GLY A 301 21.36 -4.18 -11.70
C GLY A 301 20.01 -3.51 -12.05
N ARG A 302 19.85 -3.00 -13.28
CA ARG A 302 18.62 -2.37 -13.79
C ARG A 302 17.59 -3.42 -14.23
N ARG A 303 17.03 -4.16 -13.26
CA ARG A 303 16.09 -5.28 -13.51
C ARG A 303 14.83 -4.86 -14.27
N GLY A 304 14.28 -3.67 -14.00
CA GLY A 304 13.09 -3.16 -14.72
C GLY A 304 13.33 -3.05 -16.23
N ARG A 305 14.47 -2.47 -16.62
CA ARG A 305 14.89 -2.38 -18.03
C ARG A 305 15.21 -3.72 -18.67
N ALA A 306 15.83 -4.62 -17.93
CA ALA A 306 16.05 -5.98 -18.42
C ALA A 306 14.72 -6.69 -18.71
N ALA A 307 13.69 -6.47 -17.89
CA ALA A 307 12.35 -6.99 -18.14
C ALA A 307 11.68 -6.32 -19.36
N THR A 308 11.79 -4.99 -19.52
CA THR A 308 11.23 -4.32 -20.72
C THR A 308 11.92 -4.75 -22.01
N ALA A 309 13.23 -5.01 -21.98
CA ALA A 309 13.93 -5.59 -23.11
C ALA A 309 13.40 -6.99 -23.46
N HIS A 310 13.13 -7.86 -22.47
CA HIS A 310 12.46 -9.14 -22.73
C HIS A 310 11.02 -8.99 -23.26
N ILE A 311 10.28 -7.95 -22.88
CA ILE A 311 8.97 -7.62 -23.47
C ILE A 311 9.12 -7.32 -24.97
N LEU A 312 10.14 -6.55 -25.37
CA LEU A 312 10.42 -6.27 -26.80
C LEU A 312 10.75 -7.56 -27.56
N ALA A 313 11.57 -8.44 -26.98
CA ALA A 313 11.87 -9.74 -27.58
C ALA A 313 10.60 -10.60 -27.73
N ALA A 314 9.71 -10.58 -26.73
CA ALA A 314 8.43 -11.31 -26.79
C ALA A 314 7.54 -10.84 -27.94
N ARG A 315 7.42 -9.51 -28.12
CA ARG A 315 6.65 -8.89 -29.21
C ARG A 315 7.26 -9.20 -30.57
N ALA A 316 8.58 -9.08 -30.71
CA ALA A 316 9.28 -9.39 -31.96
C ALA A 316 9.13 -10.87 -32.36
N ALA A 317 9.27 -11.79 -31.40
CA ALA A 317 9.05 -13.23 -31.64
C ALA A 317 7.60 -13.52 -32.06
N SER A 318 6.63 -12.82 -31.46
CA SER A 318 5.22 -12.90 -31.86
C SER A 318 4.99 -12.37 -33.27
N GLY A 319 5.65 -11.27 -33.65
CA GLY A 319 5.63 -10.72 -35.00
C GLY A 319 6.18 -11.69 -36.07
N LEU A 320 7.09 -12.58 -35.69
CA LEU A 320 7.57 -13.70 -36.52
C LEU A 320 6.67 -14.94 -36.50
N GLY A 321 5.56 -14.92 -35.75
CA GLY A 321 4.69 -16.08 -35.53
C GLY A 321 5.27 -17.12 -34.57
N ARG A 322 6.41 -16.84 -33.91
CA ARG A 322 7.07 -17.75 -32.95
C ARG A 322 6.47 -17.59 -31.55
N LEU A 323 5.18 -17.89 -31.42
CA LEU A 323 4.41 -17.65 -30.19
C LEU A 323 4.97 -18.36 -28.95
N ALA A 324 5.64 -19.50 -29.12
CA ALA A 324 6.27 -20.22 -28.01
C ALA A 324 7.49 -19.47 -27.46
N GLU A 325 8.35 -18.96 -28.35
CA GLU A 325 9.50 -18.12 -27.99
C GLU A 325 9.04 -16.80 -27.35
N GLY A 326 7.99 -16.20 -27.91
CA GLY A 326 7.37 -14.98 -27.35
C GLY A 326 6.89 -15.18 -25.90
N LEU A 327 6.23 -16.31 -25.63
CA LEU A 327 5.78 -16.64 -24.28
C LEU A 327 6.94 -16.84 -23.29
N GLU A 328 8.04 -17.47 -23.71
CA GLU A 328 9.21 -17.68 -22.85
C GLU A 328 9.89 -16.36 -22.48
N HIS A 329 10.00 -15.43 -23.42
CA HIS A 329 10.49 -14.08 -23.13
C HIS A 329 9.57 -13.32 -22.17
N ALA A 330 8.25 -13.39 -22.35
CA ALA A 330 7.31 -12.74 -21.44
C ALA A 330 7.36 -13.32 -20.02
N ARG A 331 7.51 -14.64 -19.87
CA ARG A 331 7.75 -15.29 -18.58
C ARG A 331 9.05 -14.82 -17.94
N THR A 332 10.11 -14.71 -18.74
CA THR A 332 11.41 -14.21 -18.29
C THR A 332 11.30 -12.77 -17.78
N ALA A 333 10.53 -11.91 -18.47
CA ALA A 333 10.28 -10.53 -18.02
C ALA A 333 9.64 -10.48 -16.61
N VAL A 334 8.64 -11.32 -16.35
CA VAL A 334 8.02 -11.45 -15.02
C VAL A 334 9.00 -12.00 -13.98
N GLN A 335 9.86 -12.97 -14.34
CA GLN A 335 10.89 -13.49 -13.43
C GLN A 335 11.95 -12.45 -13.08
N VAL A 336 12.34 -11.59 -14.03
CA VAL A 336 13.34 -10.54 -13.81
C VAL A 336 12.77 -9.41 -12.95
N ALA A 337 11.55 -8.96 -13.24
CA ALA A 337 10.88 -7.88 -12.53
C ALA A 337 9.38 -8.19 -12.33
N GLY A 338 9.06 -8.99 -11.32
CA GLY A 338 7.67 -9.39 -11.03
C GLY A 338 6.77 -8.27 -10.49
N ASN A 339 7.36 -7.14 -10.10
CA ASN A 339 6.66 -5.92 -9.66
C ASN A 339 6.44 -4.91 -10.81
N LEU A 340 6.85 -5.24 -12.04
CA LEU A 340 6.58 -4.43 -13.23
C LEU A 340 5.24 -4.87 -13.83
N GLY A 341 4.22 -4.00 -13.75
CA GLY A 341 2.87 -4.31 -14.24
C GLY A 341 2.84 -4.72 -15.72
N ARG A 342 3.63 -4.03 -16.55
CA ARG A 342 3.72 -4.29 -17.99
C ARG A 342 4.25 -5.69 -18.34
N SER A 343 5.09 -6.29 -17.50
CA SER A 343 5.54 -7.68 -17.69
C SER A 343 4.38 -8.67 -17.61
N HIS A 344 3.44 -8.44 -16.69
CA HIS A 344 2.24 -9.27 -16.55
C HIS A 344 1.23 -9.01 -17.69
N VAL A 345 1.11 -7.76 -18.14
CA VAL A 345 0.31 -7.42 -19.33
C VAL A 345 0.84 -8.15 -20.56
N GLU A 346 2.15 -8.13 -20.79
CA GLU A 346 2.75 -8.84 -21.93
C GLU A 346 2.58 -10.36 -21.79
N LEU A 347 2.75 -10.92 -20.58
CA LEU A 347 2.46 -12.34 -20.36
C LEU A 347 1.01 -12.70 -20.68
N ALA A 348 0.06 -11.85 -20.28
CA ALA A 348 -1.35 -12.02 -20.63
C ALA A 348 -1.59 -11.94 -22.14
N ARG A 349 -0.95 -10.99 -22.83
CA ARG A 349 -1.01 -10.86 -24.30
C ARG A 349 -0.55 -12.14 -24.97
N GLN A 350 0.61 -12.69 -24.56
CA GLN A 350 1.14 -13.93 -25.13
C GLN A 350 0.19 -15.13 -24.92
N TYR A 351 -0.48 -15.21 -23.76
CA TYR A 351 -1.51 -16.25 -23.55
C TYR A 351 -2.78 -16.02 -24.40
N ALA A 352 -3.20 -14.76 -24.58
CA ALA A 352 -4.33 -14.41 -25.43
C ALA A 352 -4.07 -14.77 -26.90
N LEU A 353 -2.88 -14.45 -27.41
CA LEU A 353 -2.43 -14.82 -28.77
C LEU A 353 -2.40 -16.34 -28.98
N GLN A 354 -2.06 -17.10 -27.94
CA GLN A 354 -2.11 -18.58 -27.96
C GLN A 354 -3.50 -19.17 -27.71
N ARG A 355 -4.55 -18.35 -27.64
CA ARG A 355 -5.95 -18.76 -27.35
C ARG A 355 -6.09 -19.54 -26.03
N LYS A 356 -5.39 -19.09 -24.98
CA LYS A 356 -5.46 -19.66 -23.62
C LYS A 356 -6.10 -18.65 -22.65
N PRO A 357 -7.44 -18.46 -22.71
CA PRO A 357 -8.13 -17.39 -21.99
C PRO A 357 -7.98 -17.50 -20.48
N GLU A 358 -7.96 -18.71 -19.90
CA GLU A 358 -7.86 -18.90 -18.45
C GLU A 358 -6.52 -18.36 -17.91
N LYS A 359 -5.42 -18.71 -18.59
CA LYS A 359 -4.07 -18.23 -18.22
C LYS A 359 -3.87 -16.76 -18.50
N ALA A 360 -4.49 -16.25 -19.57
CA ALA A 360 -4.48 -14.81 -19.85
C ALA A 360 -5.18 -14.03 -18.73
N MET A 361 -6.31 -14.52 -18.22
CA MET A 361 -7.01 -13.91 -17.10
C MET A 361 -6.21 -13.95 -15.79
N GLU A 362 -5.54 -15.06 -15.48
CA GLU A 362 -4.63 -15.13 -14.31
C GLU A 362 -3.55 -14.03 -14.38
N ALA A 363 -2.91 -13.86 -15.53
CA ALA A 363 -1.90 -12.82 -15.73
C ALA A 363 -2.49 -11.40 -15.72
N ILE A 364 -3.72 -11.19 -16.19
CA ILE A 364 -4.45 -9.92 -16.08
C ILE A 364 -4.72 -9.58 -14.61
N GLU A 365 -5.18 -10.53 -13.81
CA GLU A 365 -5.41 -10.33 -12.38
C GLU A 365 -4.11 -9.95 -11.65
N ASP A 366 -3.01 -10.63 -11.99
CA ASP A 366 -1.68 -10.30 -11.46
C ASP A 366 -1.23 -8.89 -11.89
N ALA A 367 -1.45 -8.50 -13.16
CA ALA A 367 -1.14 -7.16 -13.65
C ALA A 367 -1.91 -6.07 -12.88
N ILE A 368 -3.21 -6.27 -12.66
CA ILE A 368 -4.08 -5.33 -11.92
C ILE A 368 -3.66 -5.26 -10.45
N ARG A 369 -3.27 -6.39 -9.86
CA ARG A 369 -2.81 -6.45 -8.46
C ARG A 369 -1.49 -5.68 -8.28
N VAL A 370 -0.56 -5.83 -9.21
CA VAL A 370 0.76 -5.19 -9.16
C VAL A 370 0.65 -3.70 -9.49
N PHE A 371 -0.04 -3.36 -10.58
CA PHE A 371 -0.22 -1.99 -11.05
C PHE A 371 -1.66 -1.79 -11.57
N PRO A 372 -2.59 -1.31 -10.73
CA PRO A 372 -4.00 -1.15 -11.10
C PRO A 372 -4.28 -0.37 -12.40
N PRO A 373 -3.51 0.67 -12.76
CA PRO A 373 -3.70 1.37 -14.04
C PRO A 373 -3.47 0.50 -15.28
N SER A 374 -2.78 -0.65 -15.17
CA SER A 374 -2.62 -1.62 -16.27
C SER A 374 -3.95 -2.07 -16.87
N LEU A 375 -5.04 -2.00 -16.10
CA LEU A 375 -6.38 -2.32 -16.60
C LEU A 375 -6.75 -1.45 -17.81
N ARG A 376 -6.39 -0.16 -17.81
CA ARG A 376 -6.70 0.72 -18.92
C ARG A 376 -5.98 0.26 -20.19
N GLN A 377 -4.68 -0.05 -20.07
CA GLN A 377 -3.89 -0.60 -21.17
C GLN A 377 -4.54 -1.88 -21.72
N ILE A 378 -4.90 -2.83 -20.86
CA ILE A 378 -5.55 -4.09 -21.26
C ILE A 378 -6.90 -3.84 -21.98
N LEU A 379 -7.65 -2.82 -21.55
CA LEU A 379 -8.95 -2.50 -22.15
C LEU A 379 -8.84 -1.77 -23.48
N ASP A 380 -7.74 -1.06 -23.73
CA ASP A 380 -7.51 -0.31 -24.97
C ASP A 380 -6.76 -1.16 -26.02
N ASP A 381 -6.15 -2.26 -25.60
CA ASP A 381 -5.31 -3.14 -26.39
C ASP A 381 -6.10 -4.18 -27.22
N PRO A 382 -6.02 -4.14 -28.57
CA PRO A 382 -6.77 -5.02 -29.45
C PRO A 382 -6.42 -6.51 -29.33
N ASP A 383 -5.23 -6.88 -28.83
CA ASP A 383 -4.85 -8.30 -28.69
C ASP A 383 -5.70 -9.04 -27.64
N PHE A 384 -6.39 -8.32 -26.77
CA PHE A 384 -7.32 -8.89 -25.80
C PHE A 384 -8.76 -9.02 -26.32
N ASN A 385 -9.05 -8.57 -27.55
CA ASN A 385 -10.38 -8.71 -28.16
C ASN A 385 -10.93 -10.15 -28.11
N PRO A 386 -10.13 -11.21 -28.40
CA PRO A 386 -10.61 -12.59 -28.35
C PRO A 386 -11.11 -13.03 -26.96
N ILE A 387 -10.66 -12.38 -25.90
CA ILE A 387 -11.02 -12.69 -24.51
C ILE A 387 -11.82 -11.57 -23.84
N ARG A 388 -12.27 -10.57 -24.61
CA ARG A 388 -12.89 -9.35 -24.09
C ARG A 388 -14.15 -9.63 -23.28
N ALA A 389 -14.98 -10.58 -23.74
CA ALA A 389 -16.17 -10.99 -23.01
C ALA A 389 -15.85 -11.50 -21.60
N THR A 390 -14.76 -12.28 -21.47
CA THR A 390 -14.30 -12.80 -20.17
C THR A 390 -13.78 -11.68 -19.27
N ILE A 391 -13.04 -10.72 -19.84
CA ILE A 391 -12.57 -9.52 -19.12
C ILE A 391 -13.77 -8.70 -18.62
N ASP A 392 -14.78 -8.48 -19.47
CA ASP A 392 -15.96 -7.70 -19.12
C ASP A 392 -16.80 -8.37 -18.02
N GLU A 393 -16.93 -9.70 -18.05
CA GLU A 393 -17.58 -10.47 -16.99
C GLU A 393 -16.83 -10.36 -15.66
N PHE A 394 -15.50 -10.50 -15.68
CA PHE A 394 -14.65 -10.31 -14.52
C PHE A 394 -14.81 -8.90 -13.94
N LEU A 395 -14.79 -7.87 -14.79
CA LEU A 395 -14.98 -6.49 -14.37
C LEU A 395 -16.36 -6.22 -13.80
N ALA A 396 -17.42 -6.81 -14.35
CA ALA A 396 -18.76 -6.71 -13.81
C ALA A 396 -18.84 -7.30 -12.39
N LYS A 397 -18.18 -8.45 -12.17
CA LYS A 397 -18.10 -9.12 -10.87
C LYS A 397 -17.31 -8.29 -9.84
N GLU A 398 -16.12 -7.81 -10.20
CA GLU A 398 -15.31 -6.98 -9.31
C GLU A 398 -15.96 -5.62 -9.03
N LYS A 399 -16.62 -5.03 -10.02
CA LYS A 399 -17.45 -3.81 -9.84
C LYS A 399 -18.55 -4.03 -8.81
N ALA A 400 -19.29 -5.14 -8.91
CA ALA A 400 -20.35 -5.47 -7.96
C ALA A 400 -19.81 -5.67 -6.53
N LYS A 401 -18.65 -6.33 -6.39
CA LYS A 401 -17.96 -6.52 -5.10
C LYS A 401 -17.50 -5.20 -4.50
N LEU A 402 -16.89 -4.33 -5.33
CA LEU A 402 -16.43 -3.02 -4.91
C LEU A 402 -17.59 -2.11 -4.50
N SER A 403 -18.70 -2.11 -5.26
CA SER A 403 -19.92 -1.38 -4.88
C SER A 403 -20.46 -1.84 -3.51
N LYS A 404 -20.47 -3.16 -3.23
CA LYS A 404 -20.87 -3.69 -1.91
C LYS A 404 -19.92 -3.23 -0.79
N GLN A 405 -18.62 -3.19 -1.05
CA GLN A 405 -17.63 -2.71 -0.08
C GLN A 405 -17.79 -1.21 0.19
N ILE A 406 -18.01 -0.40 -0.85
CA ILE A 406 -18.29 1.03 -0.71
C ILE A 406 -19.55 1.25 0.14
N GLN A 407 -20.63 0.52 -0.12
CA GLN A 407 -21.85 0.61 0.69
C GLN A 407 -21.60 0.23 2.16
N LYS A 408 -20.73 -0.76 2.43
CA LYS A 408 -20.34 -1.12 3.79
C LYS A 408 -19.55 0.00 4.47
N LEU A 409 -18.61 0.63 3.75
CA LEU A 409 -17.85 1.78 4.26
C LEU A 409 -18.76 2.97 4.55
N ASP A 410 -19.73 3.25 3.67
CA ASP A 410 -20.73 4.30 3.90
C ASP A 410 -21.54 4.03 5.17
N ARG A 411 -21.98 2.79 5.40
CA ARG A 411 -22.68 2.42 6.65
C ARG A 411 -21.80 2.62 7.89
N ILE A 412 -20.52 2.24 7.82
CA ILE A 412 -19.58 2.44 8.92
C ILE A 412 -19.42 3.93 9.19
N ARG A 413 -19.22 4.74 8.15
CA ARG A 413 -19.13 6.19 8.27
C ARG A 413 -20.39 6.80 8.85
N SER A 414 -21.58 6.45 8.35
CA SER A 414 -22.84 6.92 8.93
C SER A 414 -23.00 6.51 10.39
N SER A 415 -22.52 5.33 10.80
CA SER A 415 -22.53 4.91 12.21
C SER A 415 -21.53 5.70 13.08
N VAL A 416 -20.38 6.06 12.51
CA VAL A 416 -19.39 6.94 13.12
C VAL A 416 -19.99 8.34 13.28
N ASP A 417 -20.59 8.90 12.24
CA ASP A 417 -21.28 10.20 12.23
C ASP A 417 -22.47 10.22 13.21
N GLN A 418 -23.24 9.14 13.33
CA GLN A 418 -24.30 9.00 14.35
C GLN A 418 -23.75 8.89 15.78
N SER A 419 -22.58 8.28 15.97
CA SER A 419 -21.89 8.28 17.27
C SER A 419 -21.33 9.66 17.64
N HIS A 420 -21.20 10.57 16.66
CA HIS A 420 -20.83 11.97 16.85
C HIS A 420 -22.01 12.86 17.25
N THR A 421 -23.27 12.44 17.05
CA THR A 421 -24.45 13.30 17.24
C THR A 421 -25.41 12.79 18.31
N THR A 422 -25.09 13.02 19.59
CA THR A 422 -26.13 13.18 20.62
C THR A 422 -26.81 14.56 20.55
N GLU A 423 -26.48 15.41 19.57
CA GLU A 423 -27.07 16.76 19.44
C GLU A 423 -27.45 17.22 18.02
N ALA A 424 -27.47 16.35 17.01
CA ALA A 424 -27.91 16.78 15.67
C ALA A 424 -28.82 15.75 15.00
N TRP A 425 -30.12 15.90 15.27
CA TRP A 425 -31.16 15.58 14.29
C TRP A 425 -31.06 16.64 13.19
N TYR A 426 -30.51 16.26 12.05
CA TYR A 426 -30.66 16.84 10.70
C TYR A 426 -29.36 16.60 9.93
N HIS A 427 -29.27 15.43 9.29
CA HIS A 427 -28.70 15.38 7.95
C HIS A 427 -29.48 14.33 7.18
N ASP A 428 -30.23 14.81 6.20
CA ASP A 428 -30.82 14.03 5.13
C ASP A 428 -29.76 13.07 4.60
N SER A 429 -30.08 11.78 4.65
CA SER A 429 -29.32 10.71 4.04
C SER A 429 -29.41 10.85 2.52
N VAL A 430 -28.61 11.73 1.94
CA VAL A 430 -28.30 11.67 0.51
C VAL A 430 -27.36 10.48 0.35
N GLN A 431 -27.92 9.29 0.17
CA GLN A 431 -27.17 8.21 -0.44
C GLN A 431 -26.79 8.69 -1.85
N PRO A 432 -25.49 8.81 -2.19
CA PRO A 432 -25.15 8.93 -3.59
C PRO A 432 -25.53 7.56 -4.17
N ALA A 433 -26.63 7.51 -4.93
CA ALA A 433 -26.95 6.36 -5.72
C ALA A 433 -25.74 6.07 -6.59
N ILE A 434 -25.00 5.00 -6.27
CA ILE A 434 -23.91 4.52 -7.12
C ILE A 434 -24.59 4.04 -8.40
N HIS A 435 -24.72 4.94 -9.37
CA HIS A 435 -25.34 4.60 -10.64
C HIS A 435 -24.48 3.55 -11.33
N MET A 436 -25.11 2.44 -11.76
CA MET A 436 -24.47 1.36 -12.51
C MET A 436 -23.67 1.82 -13.75
N LYS A 437 -23.84 3.06 -14.20
CA LYS A 437 -23.09 3.67 -15.32
C LYS A 437 -21.69 4.20 -14.96
N THR A 438 -21.25 4.17 -13.69
CA THR A 438 -19.88 4.61 -13.34
C THR A 438 -18.83 3.61 -13.84
N SER A 439 -17.75 4.11 -14.46
CA SER A 439 -16.64 3.27 -14.93
C SER A 439 -15.87 2.65 -13.75
N PHE A 440 -15.25 1.49 -13.98
CA PHE A 440 -14.49 0.79 -12.94
C PHE A 440 -13.35 1.63 -12.34
N PRO A 441 -12.52 2.37 -13.13
CA PRO A 441 -11.50 3.26 -12.57
C PRO A 441 -12.07 4.31 -11.63
N ARG A 442 -13.18 4.96 -12.01
CA ARG A 442 -13.87 5.94 -11.15
C ARG A 442 -14.38 5.31 -9.86
N LEU A 443 -14.87 4.07 -9.89
CA LEU A 443 -15.31 3.37 -8.69
C LEU A 443 -14.14 3.00 -7.77
N ALA A 444 -12.99 2.62 -8.34
CA ALA A 444 -11.76 2.36 -7.58
C ALA A 444 -11.27 3.63 -6.87
N ASP A 445 -11.27 4.77 -7.56
CA ASP A 445 -10.90 6.07 -6.97
C ASP A 445 -11.89 6.51 -5.90
N MET A 446 -13.20 6.35 -6.14
CA MET A 446 -14.22 6.60 -5.13
C MET A 446 -14.03 5.72 -3.89
N ALA A 447 -13.69 4.44 -4.06
CA ALA A 447 -13.40 3.54 -2.95
C ALA A 447 -12.17 4.00 -2.16
N ARG A 448 -11.09 4.43 -2.84
CA ARG A 448 -9.88 4.98 -2.19
C ARG A 448 -10.19 6.25 -1.40
N ARG A 449 -10.90 7.21 -2.01
CA ARG A 449 -11.33 8.46 -1.34
C ARG A 449 -12.18 8.17 -0.11
N LYS A 450 -13.22 7.33 -0.25
CA LYS A 450 -14.06 6.94 0.88
C LYS A 450 -13.27 6.22 1.96
N LEU A 451 -12.34 5.34 1.61
CA LEU A 451 -11.49 4.66 2.60
C LEU A 451 -10.61 5.65 3.36
N SER A 452 -10.02 6.63 2.67
CA SER A 452 -9.21 7.71 3.25
C SER A 452 -10.06 8.58 4.18
N GLU A 453 -11.23 9.03 3.73
CA GLU A 453 -12.18 9.82 4.53
C GLU A 453 -12.64 9.05 5.78
N THR A 454 -12.96 7.76 5.64
CA THR A 454 -13.38 6.91 6.77
C THR A 454 -12.23 6.71 7.77
N HIS A 455 -10.99 6.51 7.30
CA HIS A 455 -9.80 6.48 8.15
C HIS A 455 -9.57 7.81 8.86
N GLY A 456 -9.74 8.94 8.17
CA GLY A 456 -9.67 10.28 8.73
C GLY A 456 -10.67 10.49 9.87
N ALA A 457 -11.93 10.11 9.65
CA ALA A 457 -12.99 10.21 10.66
C ALA A 457 -12.71 9.33 11.90
N ILE A 458 -12.27 8.09 11.69
CA ILE A 458 -11.87 7.18 12.78
C ILE A 458 -10.68 7.74 13.56
N ARG A 459 -9.69 8.34 12.88
CA ARG A 459 -8.53 8.95 13.52
C ARG A 459 -8.92 10.17 14.36
N GLU A 460 -9.81 11.02 13.86
CA GLU A 460 -10.34 12.17 14.60
C GLU A 460 -11.16 11.74 15.83
N LEU A 461 -11.99 10.68 15.71
CA LEU A 461 -12.63 10.04 16.86
C LEU A 461 -11.60 9.59 17.91
N GLY A 462 -10.52 8.93 17.47
CA GLY A 462 -9.43 8.49 18.32
C GLY A 462 -8.80 9.64 19.10
N LYS A 463 -8.42 10.73 18.41
CA LYS A 463 -7.84 11.94 19.04
C LYS A 463 -8.79 12.57 20.06
N ARG A 464 -10.09 12.70 19.73
CA ARG A 464 -11.08 13.26 20.66
C ARG A 464 -11.29 12.38 21.88
N TRP A 465 -11.33 11.07 21.70
CA TRP A 465 -11.45 10.13 22.80
C TRP A 465 -10.22 10.18 23.73
N GLU A 466 -9.04 10.37 23.15
CA GLU A 466 -7.80 10.58 23.89
C GLU A 466 -7.80 11.91 24.65
N SER A 467 -8.24 13.02 24.02
CA SER A 467 -8.42 14.32 24.69
C SER A 467 -9.42 14.23 25.84
N ARG A 468 -10.60 13.63 25.63
CA ARG A 468 -11.62 13.42 26.66
C ARG A 468 -11.09 12.51 27.79
N SER A 469 -10.31 11.49 27.46
CA SER A 469 -9.67 10.64 28.46
C SER A 469 -8.62 11.39 29.26
N GLN A 470 -7.89 12.34 28.66
CA GLN A 470 -6.93 13.18 29.37
C GLN A 470 -7.64 14.22 30.25
N GLU A 471 -8.73 14.82 29.77
CA GLU A 471 -9.61 15.70 30.56
C GLU A 471 -10.19 14.98 31.77
N LEU A 472 -10.72 13.77 31.59
CA LEU A 472 -11.22 12.93 32.70
C LEU A 472 -10.12 12.58 33.69
N LYS A 473 -8.90 12.27 33.22
CA LYS A 473 -7.74 12.06 34.10
C LYS A 473 -7.36 13.32 34.86
N ARG A 474 -7.40 14.50 34.23
CA ARG A 474 -7.11 15.79 34.87
C ARG A 474 -8.19 16.13 35.91
N ALA A 475 -9.47 15.98 35.58
CA ALA A 475 -10.58 16.21 36.49
C ALA A 475 -10.49 15.27 37.71
N MET A 476 -10.25 13.98 37.50
CA MET A 476 -10.00 13.03 38.58
C MET A 476 -8.80 13.42 39.44
N ASN A 477 -7.68 13.83 38.82
CA ASN A 477 -6.48 14.23 39.58
C ASN A 477 -6.72 15.50 40.39
N VAL A 478 -7.52 16.45 39.90
CA VAL A 478 -7.90 17.67 40.63
C VAL A 478 -8.79 17.33 41.81
N GLU A 479 -9.84 16.51 41.61
CA GLU A 479 -10.69 16.05 42.73
C GLU A 479 -9.90 15.24 43.75
N PHE A 480 -8.96 14.40 43.30
CA PHE A 480 -8.12 13.60 44.19
C PHE A 480 -7.10 14.44 44.96
N ALA A 481 -6.53 15.47 44.34
CA ALA A 481 -5.65 16.43 45.01
C ALA A 481 -6.41 17.29 46.03
N ASP A 482 -7.60 17.74 45.69
CA ASP A 482 -8.46 18.54 46.56
C ASP A 482 -8.99 17.69 47.75
N TRP A 483 -9.33 16.42 47.49
CA TRP A 483 -9.60 15.43 48.54
C TRP A 483 -8.38 15.21 49.44
N ARG A 484 -7.18 15.00 48.88
CA ARG A 484 -5.95 14.80 49.64
C ARG A 484 -5.62 16.01 50.50
N LEU A 485 -5.76 17.23 49.98
CA LEU A 485 -5.51 18.47 50.72
C LEU A 485 -6.50 18.66 51.88
N ARG A 486 -7.79 18.38 51.65
CA ARG A 486 -8.80 18.37 52.74
C ARG A 486 -8.46 17.34 53.81
N HIS A 487 -7.99 16.16 53.40
CA HIS A 487 -7.64 15.09 54.31
C HIS A 487 -6.36 15.39 55.09
N GLU A 488 -5.32 15.92 54.46
CA GLU A 488 -4.09 16.36 55.11
C GLU A 488 -4.36 17.48 56.12
N LYS A 489 -5.16 18.50 55.78
CA LYS A 489 -5.56 19.55 56.74
C LYS A 489 -6.35 18.99 57.93
N LYS A 490 -7.19 17.98 57.70
CA LYS A 490 -7.92 17.30 58.79
C LYS A 490 -6.95 16.51 59.68
N MET A 491 -5.99 15.81 59.08
CA MET A 491 -4.97 15.03 59.78
C MET A 491 -3.95 15.91 60.52
N GLU A 492 -3.63 17.09 59.99
CA GLU A 492 -2.77 18.08 60.63
C GLU A 492 -3.42 18.64 61.89
N LYS A 493 -4.70 19.02 61.83
CA LYS A 493 -5.48 19.39 63.03
C LYS A 493 -5.53 18.27 64.07
N VAL A 494 -5.69 17.01 63.62
CA VAL A 494 -5.66 15.85 64.51
C VAL A 494 -4.27 15.65 65.13
N ARG A 495 -3.19 15.87 64.37
CA ARG A 495 -1.80 15.81 64.88
C ARG A 495 -1.50 16.93 65.86
N GLU A 496 -1.91 18.16 65.59
CA GLU A 496 -1.77 19.28 66.52
C GLU A 496 -2.50 19.00 67.84
N GLN A 497 -3.75 18.52 67.77
CA GLN A 497 -4.51 18.14 68.96
C GLN A 497 -3.90 16.93 69.70
N ALA A 498 -3.36 15.96 68.97
CA ALA A 498 -2.67 14.81 69.57
C ALA A 498 -1.35 15.22 70.22
N GLN A 499 -0.61 16.16 69.63
CA GLN A 499 0.66 16.65 70.13
C GLN A 499 0.47 17.57 71.33
N GLU A 500 -0.57 18.40 71.34
CA GLU A 500 -0.98 19.19 72.51
C GLU A 500 -1.36 18.27 73.69
N LYS A 501 -2.11 17.19 73.41
CA LYS A 501 -2.44 16.17 74.42
C LYS A 501 -1.23 15.36 74.87
N ALA A 502 -0.30 15.02 73.98
CA ALA A 502 0.92 14.30 74.29
C ALA A 502 1.87 15.16 75.13
N ASN A 503 2.04 16.44 74.80
CA ASN A 503 2.80 17.39 75.59
C ASN A 503 2.17 17.59 76.97
N GLY A 504 0.83 17.63 77.04
CA GLY A 504 0.09 17.56 78.29
C GLY A 504 0.45 16.31 79.10
N LEU A 505 0.37 15.12 78.51
CA LEU A 505 0.69 13.84 79.18
C LEU A 505 2.14 13.76 79.64
N ILE A 506 3.10 14.24 78.84
CA ILE A 506 4.52 14.29 79.20
C ILE A 506 4.73 15.22 80.39
N MET A 507 4.10 16.40 80.40
CA MET A 507 4.14 17.31 81.56
C MET A 507 3.54 16.67 82.81
N HIS A 508 2.44 15.93 82.69
CA HIS A 508 1.84 15.23 83.83
C HIS A 508 2.72 14.07 84.32
N ALA A 509 3.39 13.34 83.42
CA ALA A 509 4.32 12.27 83.77
C ALA A 509 5.59 12.82 84.45
N LEU A 510 6.12 13.94 83.97
CA LEU A 510 7.25 14.63 84.61
C LEU A 510 6.89 15.14 85.99
N LEU A 511 5.71 15.76 86.15
CA LEU A 511 5.20 16.17 87.46
C LEU A 511 5.03 14.97 88.39
N ALA A 512 4.44 13.87 87.93
CA ALA A 512 4.29 12.65 88.73
C ALA A 512 5.63 12.03 89.14
N ALA A 513 6.62 12.02 88.24
CA ALA A 513 7.97 11.55 88.54
C ALA A 513 8.68 12.46 89.57
N LEU A 514 8.47 13.78 89.48
CA LEU A 514 9.03 14.75 90.42
C LEU A 514 8.40 14.61 91.81
N PHE A 515 7.08 14.39 91.88
CA PHE A 515 6.39 14.05 93.13
C PHE A 515 6.85 12.71 93.70
N ALA A 516 7.04 11.69 92.88
CA ALA A 516 7.56 10.39 93.33
C ALA A 516 9.00 10.50 93.86
N ALA A 517 9.87 11.28 93.20
CA ALA A 517 11.22 11.54 93.67
C ALA A 517 11.24 12.31 94.99
N LEU A 518 10.37 13.31 95.14
CA LEU A 518 10.16 14.01 96.42
C LEU A 518 9.68 13.05 97.52
N PHE A 519 8.74 12.16 97.20
CA PHE A 519 8.19 11.18 98.14
C PHE A 519 9.22 10.12 98.57
N ILE A 520 10.06 9.66 97.64
CA ILE A 520 11.17 8.75 97.93
C ILE A 520 12.24 9.48 98.76
N GLY A 521 12.56 10.73 98.42
CA GLY A 521 13.52 11.55 99.17
C GLY A 521 13.06 11.80 100.61
N THR A 522 11.80 12.16 100.82
CA THR A 522 11.23 12.33 102.17
C THR A 522 11.09 10.99 102.89
N GLY A 523 10.74 9.91 102.20
CA GLY A 523 10.70 8.56 102.78
C GLY A 523 12.07 8.07 103.26
N ILE A 524 13.14 8.29 102.49
CA ILE A 524 14.51 7.96 102.90
C ILE A 524 14.97 8.86 104.06
N PHE A 525 14.62 10.14 104.04
CA PHE A 525 14.93 11.07 105.13
C PHE A 525 14.23 10.67 106.43
N LEU A 526 12.96 10.27 106.36
CA LEU A 526 12.18 9.76 107.49
C LEU A 526 12.70 8.39 107.98
N TRP A 527 13.07 7.49 107.06
CA TRP A 527 13.63 6.18 107.38
C TRP A 527 14.97 6.30 108.12
N ASN A 528 15.84 7.22 107.68
CA ASN A 528 17.12 7.48 108.36
C ASN A 528 16.95 8.27 109.67
N GLY A 529 15.84 8.99 109.86
CA GLY A 529 15.50 9.66 111.12
C GLY A 529 14.83 8.77 112.17
N MET A 530 14.30 7.61 111.78
CA MET A 530 13.53 6.71 112.66
C MET A 530 14.37 5.86 113.63
N THR A 531 15.68 6.08 113.74
CA THR A 531 16.53 5.41 114.75
C THR A 531 16.69 6.21 116.05
N SER A 532 15.91 7.26 116.27
CA SER A 532 15.83 7.97 117.57
C SER A 532 14.41 7.98 118.12
N ASP A 533 14.25 7.60 119.40
CA ASP A 533 12.99 7.33 120.13
C ASP A 533 12.04 8.54 120.35
N SER A 534 11.98 9.52 119.45
CA SER A 534 11.01 10.61 119.55
C SER A 534 10.50 11.05 118.18
N VAL A 535 9.45 10.39 117.69
CA VAL A 535 8.69 10.85 116.53
C VAL A 535 7.54 11.72 117.03
N SER A 536 7.51 13.00 116.64
CA SER A 536 6.43 13.94 117.00
C SER A 536 5.22 13.79 116.09
N ASP A 537 4.02 14.08 116.64
CA ASP A 537 2.73 14.04 115.93
C ASP A 537 2.68 14.90 114.64
N GLU A 538 3.59 15.87 114.49
CA GLU A 538 3.72 16.70 113.29
C GLU A 538 4.20 15.92 112.06
N MET A 539 4.99 14.85 112.24
CA MET A 539 5.47 14.02 111.12
C MET A 539 4.38 13.07 110.59
N ALA A 540 3.45 12.65 111.45
CA ALA A 540 2.30 11.86 111.04
C ALA A 540 1.34 12.67 110.15
N MET A 541 1.11 13.95 110.49
CA MET A 541 0.28 14.85 109.69
C MET A 541 0.86 15.15 108.30
N THR A 542 2.18 15.30 108.17
CA THR A 542 2.82 15.50 106.87
C THR A 542 2.72 14.25 105.98
N GLY A 543 2.81 13.05 106.56
CA GLY A 543 2.57 11.79 105.85
C GLY A 543 1.14 11.66 105.30
N VAL A 544 0.14 12.06 106.09
CA VAL A 544 -1.27 12.03 105.68
C VAL A 544 -1.57 13.05 104.58
N VAL A 545 -1.03 14.27 104.67
CA VAL A 545 -1.19 15.30 103.62
C VAL A 545 -0.55 14.84 102.30
N MET A 546 0.62 14.19 102.35
CA MET A 546 1.28 13.64 101.16
C MET A 546 0.48 12.48 100.53
N LEU A 547 -0.16 11.61 101.32
CA LEU A 547 -1.03 10.54 100.81
C LEU A 547 -2.31 11.09 100.16
N VAL A 548 -2.89 12.18 100.69
CA VAL A 548 -4.07 12.83 100.09
C VAL A 548 -3.72 13.49 98.76
N LEU A 549 -2.54 14.12 98.65
CA LEU A 549 -2.05 14.70 97.39
C LEU A 549 -1.73 13.60 96.35
N LEU A 550 -1.19 12.46 96.78
CA LEU A 550 -0.96 11.29 95.93
C LEU A 550 -2.29 10.72 95.39
N GLY A 551 -3.31 10.61 96.25
CA GLY A 551 -4.67 10.21 95.86
C GLY A 551 -5.31 11.16 94.85
N PHE A 552 -5.09 12.47 94.99
CA PHE A 552 -5.59 13.47 94.03
C PHE A 552 -4.87 13.40 92.67
N GLY A 553 -3.56 13.11 92.67
CA GLY A 553 -2.77 12.88 91.46
C GLY A 553 -3.22 11.66 90.68
N ILE A 554 -3.48 10.53 91.37
CA ILE A 554 -3.97 9.29 90.76
C ILE A 554 -5.40 9.46 90.21
N ALA A 555 -6.29 10.13 90.95
CA ALA A 555 -7.66 10.41 90.50
C ALA A 555 -7.72 11.33 89.26
N ARG A 556 -6.77 12.27 89.12
CA ARG A 556 -6.65 13.14 87.94
C ARG A 556 -6.05 12.41 86.73
N SER A 557 -5.09 11.50 86.95
CA SER A 557 -4.55 10.61 85.92
C SER A 557 -5.62 9.65 85.36
N LEU A 558 -6.49 9.10 86.22
CA LEU A 558 -7.62 8.26 85.79
C LEU A 558 -8.69 9.04 85.00
N ARG A 559 -8.85 10.36 85.24
CA ARG A 559 -9.70 11.23 84.41
C ARG A 559 -9.12 11.49 83.01
N SER A 560 -7.79 11.51 82.87
CA SER A 560 -7.09 11.61 81.58
C SER A 560 -7.24 10.34 80.72
N LEU A 561 -7.35 9.16 81.32
CA LEU A 561 -7.66 7.91 80.59
C LEU A 561 -9.08 7.91 79.98
N LYS A 562 -10.01 8.72 80.51
CA LYS A 562 -11.36 8.88 79.96
C LYS A 562 -11.38 9.65 78.63
N SER A 563 -10.38 10.50 78.35
CA SER A 563 -10.28 11.25 77.08
C SER A 563 -9.64 10.42 75.94
N LEU A 564 -8.94 9.33 76.28
CA LEU A 564 -8.46 8.34 75.30
C LEU A 564 -9.60 7.46 74.76
N ARG A 565 -10.70 7.28 75.50
CA ARG A 565 -11.92 6.64 74.99
C ARG A 565 -12.59 7.46 73.88
N GLN A 566 -12.71 8.79 74.05
CA GLN A 566 -13.26 9.67 73.01
C GLN A 566 -12.43 9.68 71.71
N SER A 567 -11.11 9.47 71.80
CA SER A 567 -10.25 9.32 70.62
C SER A 567 -10.44 8.00 69.88
N ARG A 568 -10.83 6.93 70.60
CA ARG A 568 -11.16 5.64 70.02
C ARG A 568 -12.53 5.68 69.36
N ASP A 569 -13.51 6.30 70.00
CA ASP A 569 -14.87 6.44 69.46
C ASP A 569 -14.87 7.20 68.12
N HIS A 570 -14.01 8.21 67.97
CA HIS A 570 -13.89 8.96 66.71
C HIS A 570 -13.16 8.17 65.60
N ALA A 571 -12.21 7.30 65.97
CA ALA A 571 -11.56 6.38 65.02
C ALA A 571 -12.54 5.29 64.55
N ASP A 572 -13.35 4.76 65.46
CA ASP A 572 -14.41 3.78 65.17
C ASP A 572 -15.51 4.40 64.28
N GLU A 573 -15.88 5.67 64.50
CA GLU A 573 -16.82 6.43 63.66
C GLU A 573 -16.27 6.65 62.23
N THR A 574 -14.98 6.95 62.10
CA THR A 574 -14.33 7.13 60.79
C THR A 574 -14.22 5.81 60.01
N ILE A 575 -13.99 4.69 60.72
CA ILE A 575 -13.98 3.34 60.14
C ILE A 575 -15.39 2.95 59.66
N LEU A 576 -16.43 3.27 60.42
CA LEU A 576 -17.83 3.03 60.05
C LEU A 576 -18.24 3.83 58.81
N ASP A 577 -17.84 5.09 58.70
CA ASP A 577 -18.10 5.93 57.52
C ASP A 577 -17.42 5.37 56.26
N LEU A 578 -16.17 4.90 56.37
CA LEU A 578 -15.45 4.23 55.28
C LEU A 578 -16.14 2.92 54.85
N GLN A 579 -16.61 2.12 55.80
CA GLN A 579 -17.36 0.90 55.52
C GLN A 579 -18.71 1.19 54.84
N ARG A 580 -19.39 2.26 55.24
CA ARG A 580 -20.64 2.73 54.62
C ARG A 580 -20.42 3.12 53.16
N LEU A 581 -19.37 3.89 52.89
CA LEU A 581 -19.03 4.37 51.56
C LEU A 581 -18.65 3.23 50.60
N ILE A 582 -17.95 2.20 51.09
CA ILE A 582 -17.66 0.99 50.31
C ILE A 582 -18.94 0.24 49.96
N ARG A 583 -19.89 0.15 50.89
CA ARG A 583 -21.17 -0.53 50.67
C ARG A 583 -22.00 0.15 49.59
N GLU A 584 -22.16 1.47 49.68
CA GLU A 584 -22.88 2.27 48.68
C GLU A 584 -22.28 2.13 47.28
N ARG A 585 -20.94 2.09 47.16
CA ARG A 585 -20.27 1.89 45.87
C ARG A 585 -20.37 0.47 45.32
N LYS A 586 -20.47 -0.55 46.19
CA LYS A 586 -20.75 -1.93 45.77
C LYS A 586 -22.18 -2.08 45.24
N GLU A 587 -23.17 -1.46 45.89
CA GLU A 587 -24.55 -1.43 45.42
C GLU A 587 -24.68 -0.70 44.07
N GLU A 588 -23.96 0.41 43.88
CA GLU A 588 -23.87 1.11 42.59
C GLU A 588 -23.26 0.22 41.48
N LEU A 589 -22.29 -0.63 41.82
CA LEU A 589 -21.68 -1.59 40.90
C LEU A 589 -22.67 -2.70 40.49
N GLU A 590 -23.51 -3.16 41.40
CA GLU A 590 -24.51 -4.21 41.18
C GLU A 590 -25.70 -3.70 40.34
N HIS A 591 -26.13 -2.47 40.55
CA HIS A 591 -27.23 -1.86 39.79
C HIS A 591 -26.85 -1.34 38.39
N MET A 592 -25.56 -1.35 38.02
CA MET A 592 -25.12 -0.94 36.68
C MET A 592 -25.48 -1.99 35.60
N GLN A 593 -26.24 -1.56 34.58
CA GLN A 593 -26.67 -2.38 33.44
C GLN A 593 -25.48 -3.00 32.65
N ALA A 594 -25.72 -4.14 32.00
CA ALA A 594 -24.73 -4.84 31.18
C ALA A 594 -24.41 -4.02 29.92
N GLY A 595 -23.17 -3.56 29.79
CA GLY A 595 -22.70 -2.73 28.67
C GLY A 595 -21.61 -1.72 29.04
N ASN A 596 -21.38 -1.44 30.33
CA ASN A 596 -20.41 -0.43 30.78
C ASN A 596 -19.16 -1.02 31.45
N ASP A 597 -18.51 -1.99 30.79
CA ASP A 597 -17.41 -2.78 31.36
C ASP A 597 -16.21 -1.96 31.83
N LYS A 598 -15.92 -0.85 31.14
CA LYS A 598 -14.81 0.04 31.51
C LYS A 598 -15.09 0.81 32.80
N ARG A 599 -16.34 1.28 33.00
CA ARG A 599 -16.77 1.96 34.23
C ARG A 599 -16.88 0.97 35.40
N LYS A 600 -17.39 -0.24 35.16
CA LYS A 600 -17.39 -1.33 36.15
C LYS A 600 -15.96 -1.68 36.60
N LYS A 601 -15.00 -1.74 35.68
CA LYS A 601 -13.60 -2.01 36.00
C LYS A 601 -12.96 -0.90 36.83
N ALA A 602 -13.24 0.38 36.51
CA ALA A 602 -12.74 1.52 37.28
C ALA A 602 -13.33 1.55 38.70
N LEU A 603 -14.65 1.31 38.82
CA LEU A 603 -15.32 1.29 40.13
C LEU A 603 -14.83 0.14 41.01
N ARG A 604 -14.58 -1.06 40.43
CA ARG A 604 -13.94 -2.18 41.15
C ARG A 604 -12.55 -1.83 41.67
N ALA A 605 -11.73 -1.15 40.88
CA ALA A 605 -10.39 -0.72 41.30
C ALA A 605 -10.45 0.32 42.43
N ALA A 606 -11.44 1.22 42.39
CA ALA A 606 -11.67 2.19 43.46
C ALA A 606 -12.12 1.50 44.77
N ILE A 607 -13.09 0.58 44.69
CA ILE A 607 -13.54 -0.23 45.84
C ILE A 607 -12.36 -0.99 46.47
N GLN A 608 -11.54 -1.66 45.65
CA GLN A 608 -10.35 -2.37 46.12
C GLN A 608 -9.37 -1.45 46.84
N SER A 609 -9.16 -0.24 46.33
CA SER A 609 -8.26 0.74 46.95
C SER A 609 -8.78 1.21 48.32
N PHE A 610 -10.10 1.34 48.48
CA PHE A 610 -10.72 1.67 49.77
C PHE A 610 -10.67 0.49 50.76
N GLU A 611 -10.84 -0.75 50.29
CA GLU A 611 -10.69 -1.96 51.10
C GLU A 611 -9.24 -2.13 51.58
N ASP A 612 -8.27 -1.90 50.72
CA ASP A 612 -6.83 -1.96 51.06
C ASP A 612 -6.48 -0.88 52.11
N LEU A 613 -7.07 0.31 52.02
CA LEU A 613 -6.95 1.37 53.03
C LEU A 613 -7.56 0.94 54.37
N LEU A 614 -8.76 0.36 54.37
CA LEU A 614 -9.41 -0.18 55.58
C LEU A 614 -8.58 -1.28 56.23
N HIS A 615 -7.95 -2.15 55.44
CA HIS A 615 -7.01 -3.16 55.94
C HIS A 615 -5.75 -2.55 56.57
N GLN A 616 -5.26 -1.41 56.07
CA GLN A 616 -4.12 -0.71 56.66
C GLN A 616 -4.43 -0.03 57.99
N PHE A 617 -5.69 0.34 58.25
CA PHE A 617 -6.11 0.92 59.55
C PHE A 617 -6.40 -0.15 60.63
N HIS A 618 -6.47 -1.43 60.26
CA HIS A 618 -6.82 -2.52 61.18
C HIS A 618 -5.66 -3.22 61.98
N PRO A 619 -4.36 -2.86 61.93
CA PRO A 619 -3.33 -3.68 62.56
C PRO A 619 -3.19 -3.50 64.09
N ALA A 620 -4.05 -2.74 64.76
CA ALA A 620 -4.03 -2.62 66.22
C ALA A 620 -4.76 -3.77 66.97
N ALA A 621 -5.27 -4.78 66.27
CA ALA A 621 -5.80 -6.00 66.90
C ALA A 621 -5.09 -7.25 66.36
N THR A 622 -4.24 -7.83 67.22
CA THR A 622 -3.52 -9.12 67.17
C THR A 622 -2.26 -9.29 66.30
N PRO A 623 -1.12 -9.74 66.89
CA PRO A 623 0.11 -10.10 66.18
C PRO A 623 0.14 -11.61 65.88
N TYR A 624 0.52 -12.01 64.66
CA TYR A 624 1.25 -13.24 64.28
C TYR A 624 1.02 -13.53 62.79
N ARG A 625 1.98 -13.16 61.95
CA ARG A 625 2.48 -13.95 60.81
C ARG A 625 3.49 -13.15 59.99
N THR A 626 4.73 -13.19 60.44
CA THR A 626 5.89 -13.16 59.55
C THR A 626 5.87 -14.44 58.69
N LEU A 627 5.82 -14.27 57.37
CA LEU A 627 6.51 -15.08 56.34
C LEU A 627 6.10 -14.57 54.96
N GLN A 628 6.78 -13.53 54.49
CA GLN A 628 6.88 -13.21 53.08
C GLN A 628 7.59 -14.36 52.35
N ALA A 629 6.87 -15.12 51.53
CA ALA A 629 7.46 -15.98 50.52
C ALA A 629 7.61 -15.18 49.21
N ARG A 630 8.83 -15.16 48.69
CA ARG A 630 9.27 -14.61 47.39
C ARG A 630 8.25 -14.84 46.27
N ARG A 631 7.89 -13.79 45.51
CA ARG A 631 7.22 -13.93 44.21
C ARG A 631 8.14 -14.71 43.24
N PRO A 632 7.71 -15.83 42.62
CA PRO A 632 8.50 -16.46 41.57
C PRO A 632 8.26 -15.75 40.23
N ARG A 633 9.35 -15.49 39.50
CA ARG A 633 9.32 -15.11 38.07
C ARG A 633 8.76 -16.28 37.25
N GLY A 634 7.91 -16.00 36.26
CA GLY A 634 7.50 -16.95 35.21
C GLY A 634 6.04 -17.44 35.25
N LEU A 635 5.06 -16.55 35.05
CA LEU A 635 3.67 -16.92 34.75
C LEU A 635 3.25 -16.25 33.44
N VAL A 636 2.79 -17.04 32.47
CA VAL A 636 2.27 -16.57 31.18
C VAL A 636 0.78 -16.89 31.11
N ARG A 637 -0.04 -15.90 30.74
CA ARG A 637 -1.49 -16.03 30.61
C ARG A 637 -1.82 -16.25 29.13
N VAL A 638 -2.21 -17.46 28.76
CA VAL A 638 -2.60 -17.81 27.39
C VAL A 638 -4.12 -17.63 27.24
N ARG A 639 -4.55 -16.92 26.20
CA ARG A 639 -5.98 -16.58 25.97
C ARG A 639 -6.74 -17.63 25.14
N THR A 640 -6.05 -18.58 24.53
CA THR A 640 -6.60 -19.67 23.72
C THR A 640 -6.00 -21.00 24.16
N PRO A 641 -6.76 -22.12 24.16
CA PRO A 641 -6.21 -23.42 24.50
C PRO A 641 -5.23 -23.85 23.40
N VAL A 642 -3.94 -23.94 23.73
CA VAL A 642 -2.89 -24.45 22.84
C VAL A 642 -2.67 -25.93 23.18
N ASP A 643 -2.63 -26.78 22.16
CA ASP A 643 -2.37 -28.21 22.32
C ASP A 643 -0.89 -28.44 22.69
N PRO A 644 -0.59 -29.00 23.88
CA PRO A 644 0.78 -29.22 24.34
C PRO A 644 1.59 -30.15 23.44
N GLN A 645 0.91 -31.10 22.75
CA GLN A 645 1.58 -32.04 21.85
C GLN A 645 2.07 -31.33 20.60
N LYS A 646 1.23 -30.49 20.00
CA LYS A 646 1.57 -29.73 18.80
C LYS A 646 2.73 -28.75 19.04
N LEU A 647 2.73 -28.08 20.20
CA LEU A 647 3.83 -27.18 20.58
C LEU A 647 5.13 -27.92 20.88
N SER A 648 5.05 -29.17 21.39
CA SER A 648 6.22 -30.02 21.61
C SER A 648 6.80 -30.55 20.29
N GLU A 649 5.94 -30.83 19.30
CA GLU A 649 6.34 -31.24 17.94
C GLU A 649 7.03 -30.10 17.18
N GLU A 650 6.48 -28.88 17.22
CA GLU A 650 7.05 -27.72 16.53
C GLU A 650 8.38 -27.24 17.15
N THR A 651 8.57 -27.44 18.46
CA THR A 651 9.79 -26.99 19.16
C THR A 651 10.82 -28.09 19.41
N GLY A 652 10.48 -29.36 19.14
CA GLY A 652 11.35 -30.51 19.38
C GLY A 652 11.67 -30.78 20.86
N LYS A 653 10.92 -30.18 21.81
CA LYS A 653 11.13 -30.32 23.26
C LYS A 653 9.84 -30.73 23.97
N GLN A 654 9.94 -31.58 24.99
CA GLN A 654 8.80 -32.04 25.76
C GLN A 654 8.28 -30.93 26.70
N ILE A 655 7.12 -30.34 26.39
CA ILE A 655 6.51 -29.27 27.19
C ILE A 655 5.38 -29.87 28.04
N SER A 656 5.55 -29.90 29.37
CA SER A 656 4.53 -30.34 30.32
C SER A 656 3.85 -29.16 31.00
N PHE A 657 2.52 -29.09 30.96
CA PHE A 657 1.76 -28.13 31.77
C PHE A 657 1.29 -28.76 33.08
N THR A 658 1.53 -28.10 34.21
CA THR A 658 0.97 -28.48 35.53
C THR A 658 -0.15 -27.50 35.91
N PRO A 659 -1.39 -27.96 36.18
CA PRO A 659 -2.47 -27.11 36.68
C PRO A 659 -2.16 -26.58 38.09
N ILE A 660 -2.60 -25.36 38.39
CA ILE A 660 -2.48 -24.77 39.74
C ILE A 660 -3.83 -24.91 40.47
N ASP A 661 -3.94 -25.88 41.38
CA ASP A 661 -5.20 -26.22 42.09
C ASP A 661 -5.56 -25.32 43.30
N ARG A 662 -5.04 -24.10 43.39
CA ARG A 662 -5.39 -23.18 44.50
C ARG A 662 -6.01 -21.88 44.00
N ALA A 663 -7.24 -21.98 43.52
CA ALA A 663 -8.19 -20.87 43.40
C ALA A 663 -9.60 -21.45 43.41
N ARG A 664 -10.09 -21.88 44.59
CA ARG A 664 -11.46 -22.41 44.73
C ARG A 664 -12.39 -21.56 45.58
N ASP A 665 -11.90 -20.50 46.20
CA ASP A 665 -12.75 -19.49 46.82
C ASP A 665 -12.61 -18.20 46.02
N VAL A 666 -13.74 -17.62 45.62
CA VAL A 666 -13.89 -16.44 44.75
C VAL A 666 -13.80 -16.74 43.24
N LEU A 667 -14.93 -17.19 42.67
CA LEU A 667 -15.58 -16.66 41.46
C LEU A 667 -16.55 -17.69 40.86
N ASP A 668 -17.84 -17.45 41.03
CA ASP A 668 -18.87 -17.99 40.15
C ASP A 668 -18.95 -17.06 38.92
N THR A 669 -18.45 -17.50 37.76
CA THR A 669 -18.88 -17.08 36.41
C THR A 669 -18.10 -17.83 35.31
N PRO A 670 -18.71 -18.09 34.14
CA PRO A 670 -18.20 -19.03 33.14
C PRO A 670 -17.27 -18.34 32.13
N SER A 671 -15.96 -18.40 32.35
CA SER A 671 -15.01 -18.27 31.24
C SER A 671 -13.73 -19.05 31.55
N ARG A 672 -13.50 -20.12 30.77
CA ARG A 672 -12.36 -21.02 30.89
C ARG A 672 -11.06 -20.27 30.55
N SER A 673 -10.38 -19.74 31.57
CA SER A 673 -8.95 -19.41 31.46
C SER A 673 -8.19 -20.18 32.53
N GLN A 674 -7.32 -21.09 32.10
CA GLN A 674 -6.48 -21.91 32.98
C GLN A 674 -5.09 -21.27 33.07
N LEU A 675 -4.56 -21.16 34.29
CA LEU A 675 -3.19 -20.68 34.55
C LEU A 675 -2.26 -21.89 34.62
N PHE A 676 -1.20 -21.88 33.82
CA PHE A 676 -0.20 -22.94 33.79
C PHE A 676 1.18 -22.40 34.18
N ARG A 677 1.95 -23.25 34.87
CA ARG A 677 3.36 -22.99 35.19
C ARG A 677 4.24 -23.68 34.16
N VAL A 678 5.04 -22.93 33.40
CA VAL A 678 6.00 -23.51 32.45
C VAL A 678 7.42 -23.40 33.00
N LYS A 679 8.13 -24.54 33.09
CA LYS A 679 9.52 -24.59 33.57
C LYS A 679 10.45 -24.37 32.37
N ARG A 680 11.01 -23.16 32.28
CA ARG A 680 12.04 -22.68 31.32
C ARG A 680 11.54 -22.51 29.87
N ILE A 681 11.35 -21.26 29.50
CA ILE A 681 11.22 -20.78 28.11
C ILE A 681 12.21 -19.61 27.97
N THR A 682 12.94 -19.54 26.86
CA THR A 682 13.85 -18.43 26.50
C THR A 682 13.07 -17.30 25.81
N ASP A 683 13.61 -16.08 25.79
CA ASP A 683 12.87 -14.91 25.29
C ASP A 683 12.47 -15.03 23.81
N ASN A 684 13.24 -15.74 22.98
CA ASN A 684 12.88 -16.04 21.57
C ASN A 684 11.67 -16.98 21.43
N GLU A 685 11.46 -17.88 22.39
CA GLU A 685 10.33 -18.84 22.38
C GLU A 685 9.02 -18.15 22.85
N ILE A 686 9.11 -17.02 23.57
CA ILE A 686 7.96 -16.16 23.94
C ILE A 686 7.44 -15.40 22.72
N GLU A 687 8.31 -15.06 21.76
CA GLU A 687 7.96 -14.35 20.54
C GLU A 687 7.21 -15.24 19.55
N LEU A 688 7.55 -16.53 19.48
CA LEU A 688 6.82 -17.52 18.67
C LEU A 688 5.41 -17.84 19.23
N CYS A 689 5.19 -17.63 20.54
CA CYS A 689 3.90 -17.86 21.21
C CYS A 689 2.95 -16.66 21.18
N ARG A 690 3.45 -15.46 20.84
CA ARG A 690 2.64 -14.24 20.68
C ARG A 690 2.10 -14.15 19.28
#